data_AF-A0A4W5JMW1-F1
#
_entry.id   AF-A0A4W5JMW1-F1
#
_cell.length_a   1.000
_cell.length_b   1.000
_cell.length_c   1.000
_cell.angle_alpha   90.00
_cell.angle_beta   90.00
_cell.angle_gamma   90.00
#
_symmetry.space_group_name_H-M   'P 1'
#
loop_
_entity.id
_entity.type
_entity.pdbx_description
1 polymer ?
#
loop_
_entity_poly.entity_id
_entity_poly.type
_entity_poly.pdbx_seq_one_letter_code
_entity_poly.pdbx_strand_id
1 'polypeptide(L)'
;MGPHPASLSWSVWKRLYDYPRLSSSDVASAATVSRQKQSSTQTTGDQYHLIAHIAKSYDVTLMNITSPDAYYSAVQADLESDAQDLDVESWSLAVDQQYLKKHTKEMVKRQDVIYELMQTEMHHVRTLKIMLRVYVRELKEHLQMDERCLDCLFPRLESLLELHTHFLSHLKERRRDAMQPGSDKNYNIQRLGDILITQFSGEIGERMKEFYGDFCGHHTEAVSYYKEQLHNKKFQNLIRKINKMSIVRRLGVTECILLVTQRITKYPVLVERIVQNTEVGTEEHEELTRSLGLIKDCIVQVDALVNLHQKASRLREFAHKIEPKSLGKIKDGLVFRGEDLVLGRRRLLHDGTVNHKAASGRLKDILAVLLTDVLLLLQEKDQRYVFSTVDNKPSVIFLQKLIVREVAHEEKAIFLICASPNEPEMYEIHTASKEERKTWMTHLRQAVESCRHTERLFSEEEARSAKFKEFQDSLSQKDGQIVAGLTEKLQLFADMAESVAGLEKMASRPHLLLRGDTSDLHQGETLLKGAITEVENLQNLLLSGVTELAPRPEEGLGSGAMPRRADTFEGYDNNPTILNKKGNVKKKNYSGGDKARDRSQKARSDTQLKEIQASQALEQPPVGHTHTQKCLERTDCHNLSSRVTRAIITQQDSHIKLQRTSLTERASFPGRHRGNVLLEQEKQRTLALQREELASFHKLQSLHLQEQARWERERQRHRLQAEAAEARLRQREEECRRLERQREMYQQDLERLRESTRIVKKEHLEQDNRGG
;
A
#
# COMPACT_ATOMS: atom_id res chain seq x y z
N MET A 1 -36.20 21.22 -5.03
CA MET A 1 -35.91 20.66 -3.70
C MET A 1 -35.45 19.23 -3.90
N GLY A 2 -34.18 18.91 -3.62
CA GLY A 2 -33.66 17.53 -3.69
C GLY A 2 -33.70 16.84 -2.32
N PRO A 3 -33.80 15.52 -2.24
CA PRO A 3 -33.79 14.79 -0.97
C PRO A 3 -32.38 14.76 -0.36
N HIS A 4 -32.26 15.12 0.91
CA HIS A 4 -31.02 14.97 1.69
C HIS A 4 -30.72 13.49 1.98
N PRO A 5 -29.52 12.98 1.66
CA PRO A 5 -28.94 11.78 2.28
C PRO A 5 -28.22 12.14 3.60
N ALA A 6 -27.85 11.10 4.36
CA ALA A 6 -26.84 11.16 5.44
C ALA A 6 -27.11 12.09 6.66
N SER A 7 -28.28 11.99 7.29
CA SER A 7 -28.53 12.62 8.61
C SER A 7 -27.89 11.90 9.81
N LEU A 8 -27.48 10.63 9.66
CA LEU A 8 -27.03 9.78 10.77
C LEU A 8 -25.53 9.89 11.09
N SER A 9 -24.65 10.00 10.09
CA SER A 9 -23.21 10.25 10.32
C SER A 9 -22.97 11.59 11.05
N TRP A 10 -23.69 12.64 10.64
CA TRP A 10 -23.60 13.98 11.22
C TRP A 10 -23.85 14.00 12.74
N SER A 11 -24.52 12.99 13.30
CA SER A 11 -24.76 12.85 14.75
C SER A 11 -23.56 12.33 15.55
N VAL A 12 -22.53 11.81 14.87
CA VAL A 12 -21.22 11.45 15.46
C VAL A 12 -20.30 12.67 15.37
N TRP A 13 -20.13 13.22 14.16
CA TRP A 13 -19.31 14.42 13.94
C TRP A 13 -19.80 15.63 14.75
N LYS A 14 -21.12 15.83 14.90
CA LYS A 14 -21.65 16.91 15.74
C LYS A 14 -21.30 16.74 17.23
N ARG A 15 -21.24 15.50 17.76
CA ARG A 15 -20.75 15.25 19.13
C ARG A 15 -19.25 15.48 19.31
N LEU A 16 -18.48 15.49 18.22
CA LEU A 16 -17.08 15.93 18.17
C LEU A 16 -16.93 17.43 17.89
N TYR A 17 -17.98 18.08 17.40
CA TYR A 17 -18.07 19.51 17.09
C TYR A 17 -18.49 20.35 18.32
N ASP A 18 -19.45 19.83 19.10
CA ASP A 18 -20.03 20.50 20.27
C ASP A 18 -19.18 20.34 21.57
N TYR A 19 -17.96 19.77 21.49
CA TYR A 19 -17.01 19.81 22.60
C TYR A 19 -16.42 21.23 22.74
N PRO A 20 -16.13 21.73 23.97
CA PRO A 20 -15.69 23.11 24.16
C PRO A 20 -14.44 23.47 23.36
N ARG A 21 -14.36 24.72 22.91
CA ARG A 21 -13.13 25.28 22.34
C ARG A 21 -12.03 25.24 23.41
N LEU A 22 -11.11 24.27 23.30
CA LEU A 22 -9.79 24.42 23.89
C LEU A 22 -9.08 25.51 23.08
N SER A 23 -8.99 26.69 23.68
CA SER A 23 -8.19 27.80 23.16
C SER A 23 -6.69 27.49 23.35
N SER A 24 -5.82 28.17 22.58
CA SER A 24 -4.36 28.03 22.77
C SER A 24 -3.95 28.37 24.21
N SER A 25 -4.64 29.34 24.82
CA SER A 25 -4.47 29.76 26.21
C SER A 25 -4.91 28.73 27.26
N ASP A 26 -5.76 27.74 26.95
CA ASP A 26 -6.09 26.66 27.89
C ASP A 26 -4.92 25.68 28.06
N VAL A 27 -4.25 25.34 26.95
CA VAL A 27 -3.07 24.47 26.95
C VAL A 27 -1.87 25.19 27.57
N ALA A 28 -1.72 26.50 27.32
CA ALA A 28 -0.69 27.33 27.95
C ALA A 28 -0.92 27.52 29.46
N SER A 29 -2.17 27.78 29.89
CA SER A 29 -2.50 27.99 31.32
C SER A 29 -2.21 26.74 32.17
N ALA A 30 -2.42 25.55 31.62
CA ALA A 30 -2.07 24.29 32.28
C ALA A 30 -0.57 24.14 32.61
N ALA A 31 0.31 24.79 31.84
CA ALA A 31 1.75 24.84 32.12
C ALA A 31 2.10 25.92 33.16
N THR A 32 1.48 27.10 33.06
CA THR A 32 1.81 28.27 33.90
C THR A 32 1.35 28.11 35.36
N VAL A 33 0.16 27.55 35.60
CA VAL A 33 -0.41 27.41 36.96
C VAL A 33 0.45 26.53 37.88
N SER A 34 1.18 25.55 37.34
CA SER A 34 2.12 24.73 38.13
C SER A 34 3.34 25.48 38.65
N ARG A 35 3.65 26.69 38.14
CA ARG A 35 4.87 27.44 38.51
C ARG A 35 4.67 28.45 39.66
N GLN A 36 3.45 28.62 40.17
CA GLN A 36 3.11 29.62 41.20
C GLN A 36 2.59 29.06 42.54
N LYS A 37 2.69 27.74 42.78
CA LYS A 37 2.28 27.10 44.06
C LYS A 37 3.41 26.40 44.82
N GLN A 38 4.57 27.06 44.96
CA GLN A 38 5.65 26.65 45.86
C GLN A 38 6.33 27.84 46.57
N SER A 39 5.57 28.62 47.35
CA SER A 39 6.16 29.71 48.16
C SER A 39 5.36 30.11 49.41
N SER A 40 4.87 29.16 50.23
CA SER A 40 4.34 29.47 51.57
C SER A 40 4.15 28.24 52.50
N THR A 41 5.19 27.86 53.26
CA THR A 41 5.17 27.63 54.73
C THR A 41 6.57 27.19 55.20
N GLN A 42 6.92 27.51 56.45
CA GLN A 42 8.19 27.13 57.10
C GLN A 42 7.94 26.09 58.21
N THR A 43 9.05 25.52 58.71
CA THR A 43 9.16 24.55 59.84
C THR A 43 8.50 23.17 59.60
N THR A 44 9.11 22.06 60.00
CA THR A 44 10.28 21.84 60.89
C THR A 44 11.42 21.02 60.27
N GLY A 45 12.67 21.32 60.68
CA GLY A 45 13.78 20.35 60.64
C GLY A 45 13.68 19.37 61.82
N ASP A 46 14.46 18.28 61.90
CA ASP A 46 15.69 17.99 61.16
C ASP A 46 15.69 16.63 60.43
N GLN A 47 14.54 15.94 60.39
CA GLN A 47 14.46 14.54 59.95
C GLN A 47 14.70 14.33 58.43
N TYR A 48 14.70 15.41 57.64
CA TYR A 48 14.85 15.36 56.18
C TYR A 48 16.30 15.19 55.68
N HIS A 49 17.32 15.58 56.44
CA HIS A 49 18.70 15.56 55.94
C HIS A 49 19.23 14.14 55.67
N LEU A 50 18.89 13.17 56.53
CA LEU A 50 19.30 11.77 56.35
C LEU A 50 18.58 11.12 55.14
N ILE A 51 17.28 11.40 54.98
CA ILE A 51 16.49 10.90 53.85
C ILE A 51 16.96 11.51 52.53
N ALA A 52 17.28 12.82 52.50
CA ALA A 52 17.80 13.49 51.31
C ALA A 52 19.19 12.97 50.88
N HIS A 53 20.05 12.57 51.83
CA HIS A 53 21.36 11.99 51.52
C HIS A 53 21.24 10.55 50.99
N ILE A 54 20.35 9.74 51.58
CA ILE A 54 20.02 8.39 51.09
C ILE A 54 19.40 8.46 49.69
N ALA A 55 18.44 9.37 49.46
CA ALA A 55 17.81 9.57 48.15
C ALA A 55 18.85 9.91 47.07
N LYS A 56 19.75 10.87 47.32
CA LYS A 56 20.83 11.22 46.38
C LYS A 56 21.81 10.09 46.10
N SER A 57 22.03 9.18 47.06
CA SER A 57 22.89 8.01 46.86
C SER A 57 22.26 6.98 45.90
N TYR A 58 20.95 6.74 46.03
CA TYR A 58 20.22 5.82 45.16
C TYR A 58 19.92 6.39 43.76
N ASP A 59 19.73 7.70 43.62
CA ASP A 59 19.48 8.36 42.33
C ASP A 59 20.72 8.31 41.41
N VAL A 60 21.93 8.46 41.99
CA VAL A 60 23.22 8.39 41.27
C VAL A 60 23.58 6.96 40.83
N THR A 61 23.06 5.92 41.51
CA THR A 61 23.41 4.51 41.21
C THR A 61 22.47 3.81 40.23
N LEU A 62 21.36 4.43 39.82
CA LEU A 62 20.50 3.93 38.74
C LEU A 62 20.81 4.56 37.36
N MET A 63 21.70 5.55 37.30
CA MET A 63 22.12 6.29 36.11
C MET A 63 23.26 5.61 35.32
N ASN A 64 23.16 4.30 35.05
CA ASN A 64 24.19 3.59 34.28
C ASN A 64 23.69 2.39 33.45
N ILE A 65 22.61 2.60 32.68
CA ILE A 65 22.21 1.72 31.57
C ILE A 65 21.98 2.56 30.30
N THR A 66 23.07 2.72 29.54
CA THR A 66 23.15 3.02 28.09
C THR A 66 22.09 3.95 27.47
N SER A 67 22.32 5.26 27.58
CA SER A 67 21.86 6.33 26.67
C SER A 67 20.43 6.28 26.06
N PRO A 68 19.36 6.42 26.86
CA PRO A 68 18.03 6.75 26.32
C PRO A 68 17.89 8.23 25.90
N ASP A 69 18.63 9.14 26.55
CA ASP A 69 18.43 10.59 26.40
C ASP A 69 18.83 11.13 25.03
N ALA A 70 19.87 10.57 24.38
CA ALA A 70 20.36 11.07 23.10
C ALA A 70 19.27 11.01 22.00
N TYR A 71 18.51 9.91 21.95
CA TYR A 71 17.41 9.77 20.99
C TYR A 71 16.27 10.75 21.27
N TYR A 72 15.79 10.81 22.52
CA TYR A 72 14.67 11.68 22.86
C TYR A 72 15.02 13.17 22.84
N SER A 73 16.29 13.53 23.04
CA SER A 73 16.81 14.88 22.80
C SER A 73 16.78 15.22 21.30
N ALA A 74 17.18 14.30 20.42
CA ALA A 74 17.09 14.50 18.97
C ALA A 74 15.64 14.61 18.47
N VAL A 75 14.71 13.80 19.01
CA VAL A 75 13.27 13.95 18.70
C VAL A 75 12.71 15.28 19.22
N GLN A 76 13.08 15.70 20.43
CA GLN A 76 12.62 16.99 20.96
C GLN A 76 13.19 18.18 20.16
N ALA A 77 14.44 18.12 19.70
CA ALA A 77 15.05 19.15 18.84
C ALA A 77 14.38 19.23 17.46
N ASP A 78 14.03 18.10 16.84
CA ASP A 78 13.23 18.07 15.60
C ASP A 78 11.82 18.67 15.81
N LEU A 79 11.20 18.40 16.96
CA LEU A 79 9.91 19.00 17.35
C LEU A 79 10.00 20.49 17.73
N GLU A 80 11.20 21.00 18.00
CA GLU A 80 11.49 22.43 18.23
C GLU A 80 11.80 23.13 16.90
N SER A 81 12.45 22.46 15.95
CA SER A 81 12.64 22.92 14.56
C SER A 81 11.31 23.08 13.81
N ASP A 82 10.38 22.14 13.99
CA ASP A 82 8.99 22.30 13.51
C ASP A 82 8.34 23.57 14.09
N ALA A 83 8.57 23.83 15.38
CA ALA A 83 7.94 24.91 16.13
C ALA A 83 8.56 26.29 15.91
N GLN A 84 9.82 26.36 15.46
CA GLN A 84 10.52 27.60 15.20
C GLN A 84 9.67 28.57 14.36
N ASP A 85 9.54 29.79 14.88
CA ASP A 85 8.73 30.92 14.38
C ASP A 85 7.20 30.79 14.53
N LEU A 86 6.71 29.75 15.24
CA LEU A 86 5.28 29.51 15.51
C LEU A 86 4.95 29.48 17.02
N ASP A 87 5.88 29.92 17.87
CA ASP A 87 5.79 29.84 19.34
C ASP A 87 4.86 30.86 20.02
N VAL A 88 4.48 31.96 19.34
CA VAL A 88 3.63 33.02 19.91
C VAL A 88 2.14 32.77 19.62
N GLU A 89 1.23 33.39 20.39
CA GLU A 89 -0.22 33.08 20.31
C GLU A 89 -0.91 33.59 19.03
N SER A 90 -0.36 34.58 18.32
CA SER A 90 -0.97 35.17 17.12
C SER A 90 0.06 35.82 16.18
N TRP A 91 -0.34 36.07 14.92
CA TRP A 91 0.48 36.83 13.96
C TRP A 91 0.69 38.27 14.44
N SER A 92 -0.35 38.87 15.01
CA SER A 92 -0.34 40.21 15.61
C SER A 92 0.61 40.38 16.81
N LEU A 93 1.11 39.27 17.39
CA LEU A 93 2.20 39.24 18.37
C LEU A 93 3.56 38.84 17.77
N ALA A 94 3.58 38.20 16.61
CA ALA A 94 4.81 37.80 15.91
C ALA A 94 5.51 38.97 15.19
N VAL A 95 4.70 39.90 14.64
CA VAL A 95 5.18 41.06 13.87
C VAL A 95 5.39 42.31 14.74
N ASP A 96 6.18 43.26 14.26
CA ASP A 96 6.48 44.48 15.01
C ASP A 96 5.26 45.39 15.12
N GLN A 97 5.04 45.97 16.31
CA GLN A 97 3.88 46.82 16.61
C GLN A 97 3.82 48.13 15.78
N GLN A 98 4.92 48.54 15.15
CA GLN A 98 4.94 49.65 14.18
C GLN A 98 4.55 49.22 12.75
N TYR A 99 4.74 47.94 12.40
CA TYR A 99 4.31 47.35 11.15
C TYR A 99 2.81 46.99 11.23
N LEU A 100 2.37 46.37 12.33
CA LEU A 100 0.97 46.04 12.60
C LEU A 100 0.01 47.23 12.39
N LYS A 101 0.40 48.42 12.87
CA LYS A 101 -0.37 49.67 12.75
C LYS A 101 -0.57 50.18 11.31
N LYS A 102 0.10 49.59 10.31
CA LYS A 102 -0.03 49.95 8.88
C LYS A 102 -1.11 49.13 8.17
N HIS A 103 -1.65 48.08 8.80
CA HIS A 103 -2.63 47.18 8.20
C HIS A 103 -4.06 47.46 8.67
N THR A 104 -5.05 47.09 7.84
CA THR A 104 -6.46 47.18 8.19
C THR A 104 -6.83 46.09 9.20
N LYS A 105 -7.86 46.32 10.04
CA LYS A 105 -8.32 45.34 11.05
C LYS A 105 -8.70 43.98 10.45
N GLU A 106 -9.30 44.00 9.25
CA GLU A 106 -9.65 42.80 8.49
C GLU A 106 -8.40 42.05 8.03
N MET A 107 -7.38 42.76 7.52
CA MET A 107 -6.13 42.14 7.09
C MET A 107 -5.35 41.53 8.26
N VAL A 108 -5.30 42.21 9.42
CA VAL A 108 -4.72 41.65 10.66
C VAL A 108 -5.44 40.34 11.03
N LYS A 109 -6.78 40.35 11.04
CA LYS A 109 -7.60 39.18 11.34
C LYS A 109 -7.42 38.05 10.32
N ARG A 110 -7.21 38.34 9.03
CA ARG A 110 -6.86 37.34 8.01
C ARG A 110 -5.52 36.69 8.33
N GLN A 111 -4.47 37.48 8.61
CA GLN A 111 -3.15 36.94 8.95
C GLN A 111 -3.17 36.13 10.27
N ASP A 112 -3.91 36.58 11.30
CA ASP A 112 -4.06 35.83 12.55
C ASP A 112 -4.70 34.44 12.35
N VAL A 113 -5.69 34.29 11.44
CA VAL A 113 -6.29 32.97 11.13
C VAL A 113 -5.39 32.12 10.23
N ILE A 114 -4.62 32.73 9.32
CA ILE A 114 -3.59 32.01 8.56
C ILE A 114 -2.52 31.45 9.52
N TYR A 115 -2.11 32.24 10.51
CA TYR A 115 -1.18 31.80 11.55
C TYR A 115 -1.79 30.72 12.46
N GLU A 116 -3.08 30.80 12.80
CA GLU A 116 -3.80 29.72 13.49
C GLU A 116 -3.78 28.41 12.68
N LEU A 117 -3.94 28.46 11.35
CA LEU A 117 -3.81 27.30 10.47
C LEU A 117 -2.38 26.70 10.55
N MET A 118 -1.35 27.55 10.43
CA MET A 118 0.06 27.12 10.50
C MET A 118 0.44 26.51 11.86
N GLN A 119 0.13 27.21 12.96
CA GLN A 119 0.41 26.75 14.32
C GLN A 119 -0.36 25.47 14.66
N THR A 120 -1.61 25.33 14.21
CA THR A 120 -2.37 24.08 14.45
C THR A 120 -1.94 22.93 13.54
N GLU A 121 -1.31 23.21 12.39
CA GLU A 121 -0.67 22.17 11.56
C GLU A 121 0.62 21.67 12.20
N MET A 122 1.47 22.59 12.67
CA MET A 122 2.66 22.28 13.48
C MET A 122 2.31 21.44 14.72
N HIS A 123 1.23 21.75 15.43
CA HIS A 123 0.77 20.94 16.55
C HIS A 123 0.32 19.53 16.13
N HIS A 124 -0.30 19.37 14.96
CA HIS A 124 -0.73 18.09 14.41
C HIS A 124 0.46 17.23 13.96
N VAL A 125 1.43 17.83 13.24
CA VAL A 125 2.72 17.18 12.91
C VAL A 125 3.45 16.73 14.18
N ARG A 126 3.49 17.57 15.23
CA ARG A 126 4.03 17.17 16.54
C ARG A 126 3.29 15.98 17.14
N THR A 127 1.95 15.91 17.07
CA THR A 127 1.18 14.75 17.54
C THR A 127 1.55 13.48 16.76
N LEU A 128 1.60 13.54 15.43
CA LEU A 128 1.98 12.41 14.57
C LEU A 128 3.42 11.95 14.83
N LYS A 129 4.39 12.88 14.93
CA LYS A 129 5.78 12.58 15.30
C LYS A 129 5.89 11.93 16.69
N ILE A 130 5.08 12.35 17.68
CA ILE A 130 5.02 11.72 19.01
C ILE A 130 4.44 10.30 18.95
N MET A 131 3.37 10.08 18.19
CA MET A 131 2.79 8.74 17.99
C MET A 131 3.81 7.78 17.39
N LEU A 132 4.54 8.21 16.36
CA LEU A 132 5.50 7.34 15.67
C LEU A 132 6.80 7.16 16.47
N ARG A 133 7.46 8.25 16.82
CA ARG A 133 8.83 8.23 17.40
C ARG A 133 8.85 7.97 18.91
N VAL A 134 7.71 7.99 19.60
CA VAL A 134 7.61 7.62 21.02
C VAL A 134 6.76 6.37 21.19
N TYR A 135 5.47 6.40 20.82
CA TYR A 135 4.57 5.27 21.11
C TYR A 135 4.87 4.03 20.27
N VAL A 136 4.85 4.12 18.93
CA VAL A 136 5.18 2.97 18.05
C VAL A 136 6.59 2.44 18.35
N ARG A 137 7.57 3.33 18.48
CA ARG A 137 8.96 2.97 18.83
C ARG A 137 9.07 2.17 20.13
N GLU A 138 8.53 2.66 21.23
CA GLU A 138 8.64 1.99 22.54
C GLU A 138 7.87 0.66 22.57
N LEU A 139 6.71 0.58 21.90
CA LEU A 139 5.95 -0.67 21.77
C LEU A 139 6.74 -1.73 20.99
N LYS A 140 7.38 -1.33 19.89
CA LYS A 140 8.23 -2.18 19.07
C LYS A 140 9.49 -2.64 19.83
N GLU A 141 10.21 -1.72 20.47
CA GLU A 141 11.46 -2.02 21.20
C GLU A 141 11.25 -2.80 22.51
N HIS A 142 10.25 -2.46 23.33
CA HIS A 142 10.10 -3.05 24.68
C HIS A 142 9.06 -4.18 24.76
N LEU A 143 8.12 -4.28 23.81
CA LEU A 143 7.13 -5.38 23.78
C LEU A 143 7.29 -6.33 22.60
N GLN A 144 8.13 -5.99 21.61
CA GLN A 144 8.30 -6.76 20.37
C GLN A 144 6.98 -6.97 19.62
N MET A 145 6.12 -5.94 19.64
CA MET A 145 4.90 -5.92 18.82
C MET A 145 5.29 -5.87 17.34
N ASP A 146 4.66 -6.74 16.55
CA ASP A 146 4.85 -6.79 15.11
C ASP A 146 4.14 -5.63 14.40
N GLU A 147 4.44 -5.41 13.11
CA GLU A 147 3.82 -4.34 12.35
C GLU A 147 2.29 -4.47 12.28
N ARG A 148 1.72 -5.68 12.38
CA ARG A 148 0.25 -5.86 12.35
C ARG A 148 -0.40 -5.37 13.62
N CYS A 149 0.16 -5.70 14.79
CA CYS A 149 -0.32 -5.20 16.07
C CYS A 149 -0.14 -3.68 16.20
N LEU A 150 0.87 -3.11 15.52
CA LEU A 150 1.09 -1.67 15.42
C LEU A 150 0.11 -1.00 14.44
N ASP A 151 -0.13 -1.58 13.26
CA ASP A 151 -1.17 -1.16 12.29
C ASP A 151 -2.56 -1.18 12.93
N CYS A 152 -2.86 -2.17 13.80
CA CYS A 152 -4.14 -2.23 14.53
C CYS A 152 -4.31 -1.09 15.56
N LEU A 153 -3.25 -0.39 15.95
CA LEU A 153 -3.32 0.80 16.83
C LEU A 153 -3.19 2.12 16.06
N PHE A 154 -2.36 2.13 15.02
CA PHE A 154 -1.86 3.33 14.34
C PHE A 154 -1.82 3.17 12.80
N PRO A 155 -2.94 2.78 12.16
CA PRO A 155 -2.98 2.51 10.72
C PRO A 155 -2.58 3.74 9.91
N ARG A 156 -1.77 3.56 8.85
CA ARG A 156 -1.31 4.64 7.94
C ARG A 156 -0.59 5.82 8.63
N LEU A 157 -0.11 5.67 9.87
CA LEU A 157 0.48 6.77 10.65
C LEU A 157 1.68 7.43 9.97
N GLU A 158 2.59 6.66 9.38
CA GLU A 158 3.75 7.19 8.65
C GLU A 158 3.32 7.98 7.41
N SER A 159 2.33 7.46 6.66
CA SER A 159 1.78 8.08 5.45
C SER A 159 1.07 9.40 5.75
N LEU A 160 0.33 9.48 6.88
CA LEU A 160 -0.24 10.74 7.37
C LEU A 160 0.87 11.72 7.81
N LEU A 161 1.90 11.24 8.52
CA LEU A 161 3.02 12.10 8.92
C LEU A 161 3.74 12.70 7.71
N GLU A 162 3.93 11.96 6.62
CA GLU A 162 4.46 12.48 5.36
C GLU A 162 3.61 13.64 4.81
N LEU A 163 2.30 13.41 4.59
CA LEU A 163 1.39 14.41 4.02
C LEU A 163 1.35 15.71 4.84
N HIS A 164 1.31 15.59 6.17
CA HIS A 164 1.21 16.74 7.07
C HIS A 164 2.56 17.47 7.25
N THR A 165 3.69 16.75 7.24
CA THR A 165 5.02 17.37 7.24
C THR A 165 5.26 18.14 5.94
N HIS A 166 4.85 17.55 4.79
CA HIS A 166 4.90 18.22 3.49
C HIS A 166 4.05 19.50 3.47
N PHE A 167 2.80 19.43 3.94
CA PHE A 167 1.92 20.60 4.01
C PHE A 167 2.47 21.71 4.93
N LEU A 168 2.99 21.34 6.11
CA LEU A 168 3.65 22.30 7.01
C LEU A 168 4.87 22.96 6.36
N SER A 169 5.65 22.21 5.58
CA SER A 169 6.80 22.74 4.83
C SER A 169 6.38 23.84 3.86
N HIS A 170 5.36 23.60 3.03
CA HIS A 170 4.81 24.61 2.09
C HIS A 170 4.27 25.84 2.80
N LEU A 171 3.67 25.69 3.98
CA LEU A 171 3.22 26.81 4.79
C LEU A 171 4.40 27.63 5.38
N LYS A 172 5.45 26.99 5.91
CA LYS A 172 6.64 27.69 6.43
C LYS A 172 7.44 28.36 5.30
N GLU A 173 7.50 27.73 4.13
CA GLU A 173 8.02 28.29 2.86
C GLU A 173 7.25 29.55 2.45
N ARG A 174 5.93 29.50 2.35
CA ARG A 174 5.10 30.66 2.00
C ARG A 174 5.24 31.82 2.98
N ARG A 175 5.44 31.56 4.27
CA ARG A 175 5.77 32.60 5.26
C ARG A 175 7.13 33.26 4.96
N ARG A 176 8.16 32.45 4.70
CA ARG A 176 9.54 32.91 4.42
C ARG A 176 9.59 33.77 3.15
N ASP A 177 8.90 33.37 2.10
CA ASP A 177 8.83 34.11 0.84
C ASP A 177 7.99 35.40 0.96
N ALA A 178 7.11 35.46 1.96
CA ALA A 178 6.28 36.63 2.31
C ALA A 178 6.96 37.63 3.25
N MET A 179 8.25 37.46 3.60
CA MET A 179 8.96 38.33 4.52
C MET A 179 9.31 39.70 3.91
N GLN A 180 9.29 40.73 4.75
CA GLN A 180 9.63 42.10 4.36
C GLN A 180 11.15 42.26 4.24
N PRO A 181 11.67 42.84 3.14
CA PRO A 181 13.11 43.05 2.96
C PRO A 181 13.75 43.81 4.13
N GLY A 182 14.73 43.19 4.77
CA GLY A 182 15.44 43.77 5.93
C GLY A 182 14.71 43.65 7.27
N SER A 183 13.77 42.71 7.42
CA SER A 183 13.13 42.40 8.71
C SER A 183 13.00 40.90 8.95
N ASP A 184 13.54 40.42 10.07
CA ASP A 184 13.48 39.01 10.48
C ASP A 184 12.13 38.61 11.13
N LYS A 185 11.16 39.52 11.16
CA LYS A 185 9.86 39.33 11.84
C LYS A 185 8.63 39.68 11.01
N ASN A 186 8.71 40.74 10.21
CA ASN A 186 7.54 41.27 9.51
C ASN A 186 7.32 40.51 8.21
N TYR A 187 6.15 39.90 8.04
CA TYR A 187 5.73 39.21 6.82
C TYR A 187 4.25 39.48 6.51
N ASN A 188 3.79 39.12 5.32
CA ASN A 188 2.39 39.25 4.91
C ASN A 188 2.05 38.19 3.85
N ILE A 189 1.37 37.12 4.26
CA ILE A 189 0.94 36.04 3.37
C ILE A 189 -0.24 36.54 2.53
N GLN A 190 0.02 36.93 1.28
CA GLN A 190 -0.99 37.39 0.35
C GLN A 190 -1.73 36.21 -0.31
N ARG A 191 -1.01 35.26 -0.91
CA ARG A 191 -1.59 34.03 -1.51
C ARG A 191 -1.47 32.83 -0.59
N LEU A 192 -2.54 32.03 -0.50
CA LEU A 192 -2.61 30.76 0.23
C LEU A 192 -3.54 29.74 -0.47
N GLY A 193 -4.49 30.20 -1.29
CA GLY A 193 -5.46 29.33 -1.96
C GLY A 193 -4.81 28.27 -2.85
N ASP A 194 -3.70 28.60 -3.51
CA ASP A 194 -2.88 27.70 -4.32
C ASP A 194 -2.31 26.50 -3.54
N ILE A 195 -1.79 26.72 -2.32
CA ILE A 195 -1.28 25.64 -1.45
C ILE A 195 -2.42 24.75 -0.99
N LEU A 196 -3.57 25.35 -0.62
CA LEU A 196 -4.74 24.60 -0.19
C LEU A 196 -5.38 23.79 -1.35
N ILE A 197 -5.38 24.31 -2.58
CA ILE A 197 -5.75 23.54 -3.76
C ILE A 197 -4.78 22.37 -3.95
N THR A 198 -3.47 22.63 -3.85
CA THR A 198 -2.42 21.60 -4.03
C THR A 198 -2.52 20.47 -3.00
N GLN A 199 -2.81 20.79 -1.72
CA GLN A 199 -2.94 19.79 -0.66
C GLN A 199 -4.23 18.95 -0.75
N PHE A 200 -5.32 19.51 -1.26
CA PHE A 200 -6.65 18.88 -1.26
C PHE A 200 -7.17 18.49 -2.66
N SER A 201 -6.31 18.46 -3.68
CA SER A 201 -6.64 17.96 -5.02
C SER A 201 -5.52 17.11 -5.63
N GLY A 202 -5.81 16.48 -6.77
CA GLY A 202 -4.87 15.57 -7.44
C GLY A 202 -4.44 14.41 -6.53
N GLU A 203 -3.21 13.93 -6.75
CA GLU A 203 -2.65 12.80 -6.01
C GLU A 203 -2.56 13.06 -4.49
N ILE A 204 -2.27 14.30 -4.06
CA ILE A 204 -2.21 14.64 -2.62
C ILE A 204 -3.62 14.62 -2.02
N GLY A 205 -4.62 15.15 -2.73
CA GLY A 205 -6.02 15.12 -2.32
C GLY A 205 -6.59 13.70 -2.20
N GLU A 206 -6.27 12.80 -3.15
CA GLU A 206 -6.70 11.40 -3.06
C GLU A 206 -5.93 10.62 -1.96
N ARG A 207 -4.62 10.84 -1.77
CA ARG A 207 -3.89 10.28 -0.62
C ARG A 207 -4.44 10.77 0.72
N MET A 208 -4.85 12.05 0.83
CA MET A 208 -5.57 12.56 2.01
C MET A 208 -6.88 11.79 2.25
N LYS A 209 -7.67 11.51 1.19
CA LYS A 209 -8.92 10.73 1.31
C LYS A 209 -8.67 9.29 1.73
N GLU A 210 -7.69 8.62 1.11
CA GLU A 210 -7.31 7.24 1.40
C GLU A 210 -6.84 7.10 2.85
N PHE A 211 -5.82 7.85 3.26
CA PHE A 211 -5.16 7.62 4.55
C PHE A 211 -6.05 8.01 5.73
N TYR A 212 -6.89 9.04 5.59
CA TYR A 212 -7.92 9.35 6.58
C TYR A 212 -9.10 8.38 6.55
N GLY A 213 -9.48 7.85 5.38
CA GLY A 213 -10.50 6.81 5.25
C GLY A 213 -10.13 5.54 6.01
N ASP A 214 -8.88 5.10 5.88
CA ASP A 214 -8.30 4.00 6.65
C ASP A 214 -8.21 4.34 8.15
N PHE A 215 -7.59 5.47 8.51
CA PHE A 215 -7.33 5.84 9.91
C PHE A 215 -8.63 5.99 10.71
N CYS A 216 -9.60 6.74 10.16
CA CYS A 216 -10.89 6.95 10.81
C CYS A 216 -11.77 5.69 10.73
N GLY A 217 -11.63 4.85 9.69
CA GLY A 217 -12.38 3.61 9.52
C GLY A 217 -12.10 2.60 10.63
N HIS A 218 -10.82 2.46 11.00
CA HIS A 218 -10.36 1.55 12.05
C HIS A 218 -10.39 2.16 13.47
N HIS A 219 -10.84 3.41 13.65
CA HIS A 219 -10.80 4.13 14.94
C HIS A 219 -11.39 3.32 16.10
N THR A 220 -12.57 2.73 15.92
CA THR A 220 -13.26 1.93 16.95
C THR A 220 -12.50 0.64 17.26
N GLU A 221 -11.94 -0.01 16.25
CA GLU A 221 -11.17 -1.26 16.38
C GLU A 221 -9.86 -0.97 17.13
N ALA A 222 -9.13 0.10 16.77
CA ALA A 222 -7.90 0.53 17.44
C ALA A 222 -8.12 0.92 18.90
N VAL A 223 -9.18 1.67 19.21
CA VAL A 223 -9.53 2.02 20.60
C VAL A 223 -10.00 0.81 21.42
N SER A 224 -10.59 -0.20 20.78
CA SER A 224 -10.96 -1.46 21.44
C SER A 224 -9.72 -2.32 21.73
N TYR A 225 -8.87 -2.54 20.73
CA TYR A 225 -7.62 -3.29 20.85
C TYR A 225 -6.66 -2.65 21.87
N TYR A 226 -6.56 -1.31 21.91
CA TYR A 226 -5.81 -0.61 22.95
C TYR A 226 -6.34 -0.92 24.37
N LYS A 227 -7.66 -0.96 24.57
CA LYS A 227 -8.27 -1.32 25.87
C LYS A 227 -8.00 -2.78 26.24
N GLU A 228 -8.03 -3.69 25.26
CA GLU A 228 -7.67 -5.08 25.46
C GLU A 228 -6.20 -5.22 25.90
N GLN A 229 -5.28 -4.55 25.22
CA GLN A 229 -3.85 -4.55 25.58
C GLN A 229 -3.57 -3.93 26.95
N LEU A 230 -4.42 -3.04 27.48
CA LEU A 230 -4.30 -2.54 28.86
C LEU A 230 -4.53 -3.61 29.95
N HIS A 231 -5.08 -4.78 29.62
CA HIS A 231 -5.10 -5.94 30.53
C HIS A 231 -3.72 -6.62 30.64
N ASN A 232 -2.86 -6.49 29.62
CA ASN A 232 -1.49 -6.98 29.67
C ASN A 232 -0.64 -6.08 30.56
N LYS A 233 -0.21 -6.61 31.72
CA LYS A 233 0.59 -5.86 32.70
C LYS A 233 1.90 -5.28 32.14
N LYS A 234 2.52 -5.90 31.11
CA LYS A 234 3.71 -5.34 30.45
C LYS A 234 3.36 -4.07 29.67
N PHE A 235 2.34 -4.14 28.82
CA PHE A 235 1.82 -3.01 28.05
C PHE A 235 1.35 -1.88 28.96
N GLN A 236 0.54 -2.19 29.98
CA GLN A 236 0.06 -1.20 30.94
C GLN A 236 1.20 -0.53 31.74
N ASN A 237 2.27 -1.27 32.09
CA ASN A 237 3.46 -0.69 32.70
C ASN A 237 4.21 0.24 31.74
N LEU A 238 4.35 -0.15 30.47
CA LEU A 238 5.05 0.64 29.46
C LEU A 238 4.30 1.94 29.12
N ILE A 239 2.99 1.90 28.91
CA ILE A 239 2.18 3.12 28.75
C ILE A 239 2.33 4.03 29.99
N ARG A 240 2.35 3.47 31.21
CA ARG A 240 2.63 4.24 32.45
C ARG A 240 4.08 4.75 32.59
N LYS A 241 5.03 4.26 31.79
CA LYS A 241 6.38 4.84 31.62
C LYS A 241 6.33 5.99 30.63
N ILE A 242 5.78 5.77 29.43
CA ILE A 242 5.71 6.76 28.34
C ILE A 242 4.94 8.00 28.78
N ASN A 243 3.79 7.84 29.43
CA ASN A 243 2.94 8.95 29.87
C ASN A 243 3.58 9.84 30.97
N LYS A 244 4.74 9.45 31.52
CA LYS A 244 5.55 10.29 32.44
C LYS A 244 6.60 11.14 31.72
N MET A 245 6.90 10.85 30.45
CA MET A 245 7.89 11.60 29.67
C MET A 245 7.35 12.99 29.35
N SER A 246 8.21 14.02 29.47
CA SER A 246 7.84 15.41 29.16
C SER A 246 7.41 15.59 27.69
N ILE A 247 8.07 14.89 26.77
CA ILE A 247 7.90 15.02 25.31
C ILE A 247 6.46 14.81 24.83
N VAL A 248 5.72 13.89 25.47
CA VAL A 248 4.32 13.55 25.10
C VAL A 248 3.28 14.53 25.66
N ARG A 249 3.69 15.52 26.47
CA ARG A 249 2.83 16.58 27.04
C ARG A 249 1.55 16.06 27.74
N ARG A 250 1.60 14.85 28.31
CA ARG A 250 0.47 14.09 28.92
C ARG A 250 -0.64 13.64 27.95
N LEU A 251 -0.45 13.73 26.63
CA LEU A 251 -1.33 13.09 25.65
C LEU A 251 -1.10 11.58 25.67
N GLY A 252 -2.16 10.79 25.90
CA GLY A 252 -2.14 9.33 25.77
C GLY A 252 -2.52 8.86 24.37
N VAL A 253 -2.47 7.54 24.15
CA VAL A 253 -2.75 6.91 22.86
C VAL A 253 -4.15 7.24 22.34
N THR A 254 -5.16 7.16 23.20
CA THR A 254 -6.56 7.47 22.85
C THR A 254 -6.76 8.94 22.48
N GLU A 255 -6.06 9.85 23.16
CA GLU A 255 -6.15 11.29 22.91
C GLU A 255 -5.45 11.65 21.60
N CYS A 256 -4.29 11.05 21.32
CA CYS A 256 -3.58 11.20 20.05
C CYS A 256 -4.40 10.69 18.85
N ILE A 257 -4.99 9.49 18.93
CA ILE A 257 -5.85 8.94 17.88
C ILE A 257 -7.06 9.87 17.63
N LEU A 258 -7.67 10.41 18.70
CA LEU A 258 -8.78 11.34 18.58
C LEU A 258 -8.37 12.68 17.94
N LEU A 259 -7.21 13.24 18.31
CA LEU A 259 -6.70 14.48 17.73
C LEU A 259 -6.45 14.34 16.22
N VAL A 260 -5.83 13.24 15.79
CA VAL A 260 -5.63 12.95 14.35
C VAL A 260 -6.98 12.83 13.64
N THR A 261 -7.90 12.01 14.16
CA THR A 261 -9.27 11.82 13.64
C THR A 261 -10.00 13.17 13.45
N GLN A 262 -9.82 14.11 14.38
CA GLN A 262 -10.47 15.42 14.33
C GLN A 262 -9.86 16.40 13.33
N ARG A 263 -8.55 16.33 13.03
CA ARG A 263 -7.83 17.40 12.30
C ARG A 263 -8.48 17.75 10.95
N ILE A 264 -8.87 16.74 10.17
CA ILE A 264 -9.47 16.95 8.84
C ILE A 264 -10.71 17.87 8.88
N THR A 265 -11.51 17.78 9.95
CA THR A 265 -12.72 18.62 10.12
C THR A 265 -12.44 20.05 10.61
N LYS A 266 -11.20 20.38 10.98
CA LYS A 266 -10.83 21.75 11.40
C LYS A 266 -10.49 22.63 10.19
N TYR A 267 -10.01 22.05 9.07
CA TYR A 267 -9.65 22.80 7.87
C TYR A 267 -10.79 23.65 7.29
N PRO A 268 -12.05 23.17 7.15
CA PRO A 268 -13.15 24.02 6.69
C PRO A 268 -13.34 25.26 7.59
N VAL A 269 -13.30 25.10 8.92
CA VAL A 269 -13.55 26.18 9.88
C VAL A 269 -12.39 27.19 9.91
N LEU A 270 -11.19 26.79 9.53
CA LEU A 270 -10.05 27.69 9.31
C LEU A 270 -10.19 28.43 7.96
N VAL A 271 -10.31 27.70 6.86
CA VAL A 271 -10.33 28.28 5.50
C VAL A 271 -11.56 29.16 5.27
N GLU A 272 -12.74 28.77 5.77
CA GLU A 272 -13.96 29.58 5.68
C GLU A 272 -13.84 30.92 6.46
N ARG A 273 -13.06 30.94 7.55
CA ARG A 273 -12.69 32.20 8.23
C ARG A 273 -11.66 33.01 7.45
N ILE A 274 -10.75 32.41 6.69
CA ILE A 274 -9.80 33.13 5.83
C ILE A 274 -10.55 33.77 4.65
N VAL A 275 -11.46 33.04 4.01
CA VAL A 275 -12.38 33.56 2.96
C VAL A 275 -13.16 34.78 3.49
N GLN A 276 -13.75 34.69 4.68
CA GLN A 276 -14.52 35.77 5.33
C GLN A 276 -13.72 37.07 5.66
N ASN A 277 -12.41 37.10 5.42
CA ASN A 277 -11.57 38.29 5.61
C ASN A 277 -10.64 38.51 4.40
N THR A 278 -11.03 37.98 3.24
CA THR A 278 -10.35 38.15 1.94
C THR A 278 -11.29 38.88 0.99
N GLU A 279 -10.77 39.87 0.26
CA GLU A 279 -11.57 40.73 -0.63
C GLU A 279 -12.24 39.93 -1.76
N VAL A 280 -13.58 40.05 -1.86
CA VAL A 280 -14.41 39.31 -2.80
C VAL A 280 -14.12 39.76 -4.25
N GLY A 281 -13.95 38.80 -5.16
CA GLY A 281 -13.58 39.07 -6.56
C GLY A 281 -12.07 39.15 -6.80
N THR A 282 -11.24 38.95 -5.78
CA THR A 282 -9.82 38.66 -5.97
C THR A 282 -9.59 37.19 -6.34
N GLU A 283 -8.52 36.92 -7.09
CA GLU A 283 -8.10 35.56 -7.47
C GLU A 283 -7.90 34.66 -6.23
N GLU A 284 -7.28 35.19 -5.17
CA GLU A 284 -7.10 34.50 -3.88
C GLU A 284 -8.46 34.13 -3.24
N HIS A 285 -9.46 35.01 -3.28
CA HIS A 285 -10.79 34.68 -2.77
C HIS A 285 -11.43 33.52 -3.57
N GLU A 286 -11.26 33.48 -4.88
CA GLU A 286 -11.73 32.35 -5.70
C GLU A 286 -10.98 31.05 -5.39
N GLU A 287 -9.66 31.09 -5.22
CA GLU A 287 -8.84 29.92 -4.86
C GLU A 287 -9.13 29.39 -3.45
N LEU A 288 -9.30 30.27 -2.47
CA LEU A 288 -9.73 29.90 -1.12
C LEU A 288 -11.14 29.30 -1.13
N THR A 289 -12.07 29.85 -1.93
CA THR A 289 -13.41 29.29 -2.10
C THR A 289 -13.37 27.90 -2.77
N ARG A 290 -12.51 27.73 -3.78
CA ARG A 290 -12.29 26.46 -4.49
C ARG A 290 -11.69 25.40 -3.57
N SER A 291 -10.66 25.74 -2.80
CA SER A 291 -10.06 24.83 -1.81
C SER A 291 -11.02 24.48 -0.67
N LEU A 292 -11.84 25.42 -0.19
CA LEU A 292 -12.91 25.12 0.77
C LEU A 292 -13.91 24.08 0.23
N GLY A 293 -14.19 24.11 -1.06
CA GLY A 293 -14.96 23.07 -1.75
C GLY A 293 -14.24 21.71 -1.75
N LEU A 294 -12.97 21.68 -2.15
CA LEU A 294 -12.13 20.47 -2.18
C LEU A 294 -11.98 19.82 -0.79
N ILE A 295 -11.79 20.61 0.26
CA ILE A 295 -11.70 20.13 1.66
C ILE A 295 -13.05 19.52 2.09
N LYS A 296 -14.18 20.12 1.70
CA LYS A 296 -15.52 19.59 2.01
C LYS A 296 -15.81 18.28 1.25
N ASP A 297 -15.39 18.16 -0.02
CA ASP A 297 -15.42 16.88 -0.77
C ASP A 297 -14.56 15.81 -0.09
N CYS A 298 -13.33 16.15 0.30
CA CYS A 298 -12.41 15.24 0.99
C CYS A 298 -13.03 14.65 2.27
N ILE A 299 -13.70 15.47 3.09
CA ILE A 299 -14.41 14.99 4.30
C ILE A 299 -15.59 14.06 3.95
N VAL A 300 -16.36 14.35 2.90
CA VAL A 300 -17.48 13.50 2.46
C VAL A 300 -16.97 12.14 1.96
N GLN A 301 -15.86 12.13 1.22
CA GLN A 301 -15.24 10.90 0.73
C GLN A 301 -14.62 10.07 1.87
N VAL A 302 -14.00 10.71 2.86
CA VAL A 302 -13.54 10.04 4.09
C VAL A 302 -14.72 9.43 4.86
N ASP A 303 -15.83 10.15 5.04
CA ASP A 303 -17.03 9.60 5.71
C ASP A 303 -17.60 8.37 4.97
N ALA A 304 -17.59 8.39 3.64
CA ALA A 304 -17.97 7.25 2.81
C ALA A 304 -17.03 6.04 2.98
N LEU A 305 -15.72 6.26 3.10
CA LEU A 305 -14.71 5.22 3.35
C LEU A 305 -14.80 4.67 4.79
N VAL A 306 -15.10 5.51 5.79
CA VAL A 306 -15.35 5.10 7.18
C VAL A 306 -16.60 4.21 7.25
N ASN A 307 -17.70 4.62 6.61
CA ASN A 307 -18.93 3.84 6.48
C ASN A 307 -18.70 2.50 5.75
N LEU A 308 -17.82 2.47 4.73
CA LEU A 308 -17.43 1.22 4.07
C LEU A 308 -16.65 0.29 5.01
N HIS A 309 -15.66 0.80 5.75
CA HIS A 309 -14.91 0.04 6.74
C HIS A 309 -15.80 -0.52 7.85
N GLN A 310 -16.71 0.29 8.39
CA GLN A 310 -17.69 -0.14 9.39
C GLN A 310 -18.59 -1.26 8.88
N LYS A 311 -19.08 -1.17 7.64
CA LYS A 311 -19.90 -2.24 7.02
C LYS A 311 -19.08 -3.50 6.69
N ALA A 312 -17.81 -3.37 6.32
CA ALA A 312 -16.92 -4.51 6.13
C ALA A 312 -16.63 -5.22 7.48
N SER A 313 -16.35 -4.47 8.55
CA SER A 313 -16.17 -5.02 9.89
C SER A 313 -17.43 -5.70 10.41
N ARG A 314 -18.60 -5.05 10.25
CA ARG A 314 -19.91 -5.62 10.57
C ARG A 314 -20.20 -6.93 9.82
N LEU A 315 -19.78 -7.04 8.56
CA LEU A 315 -19.89 -8.28 7.78
C LEU A 315 -18.99 -9.39 8.35
N ARG A 316 -17.77 -9.04 8.80
CA ARG A 316 -16.88 -9.97 9.53
C ARG A 316 -17.52 -10.42 10.85
N GLU A 317 -18.16 -9.52 11.62
CA GLU A 317 -18.89 -9.89 12.85
C GLU A 317 -19.95 -10.96 12.58
N PHE A 318 -20.75 -10.81 11.52
CA PHE A 318 -21.78 -11.77 11.15
C PHE A 318 -21.20 -13.13 10.79
N ALA A 319 -20.15 -13.18 9.97
CA ALA A 319 -19.48 -14.44 9.60
C ALA A 319 -18.98 -15.21 10.83
N HIS A 320 -18.41 -14.53 11.83
CA HIS A 320 -17.93 -15.16 13.07
C HIS A 320 -19.05 -15.54 14.06
N LYS A 321 -20.17 -14.81 14.06
CA LYS A 321 -21.33 -15.08 14.94
C LYS A 321 -22.27 -16.17 14.42
N ILE A 322 -22.28 -16.45 13.12
CA ILE A 322 -23.05 -17.57 12.56
C ILE A 322 -22.52 -18.90 13.13
N GLU A 323 -23.40 -19.86 13.46
CA GLU A 323 -22.97 -21.20 13.87
C GLU A 323 -22.34 -21.94 12.67
N PRO A 324 -21.12 -22.50 12.75
CA PRO A 324 -20.46 -23.19 11.63
C PRO A 324 -21.17 -24.46 11.11
N LYS A 325 -22.22 -24.92 11.80
CA LYS A 325 -23.09 -26.04 11.37
C LYS A 325 -24.44 -25.56 10.82
N SER A 326 -24.73 -24.26 10.85
CA SER A 326 -25.97 -23.69 10.34
C SER A 326 -25.86 -23.52 8.82
N LEU A 327 -26.80 -24.13 8.11
CA LEU A 327 -26.82 -24.16 6.65
C LEU A 327 -27.99 -23.31 6.13
N GLY A 328 -27.66 -22.27 5.39
CA GLY A 328 -28.62 -21.40 4.71
C GLY A 328 -29.21 -22.14 3.52
N LYS A 329 -30.53 -22.31 3.51
CA LYS A 329 -31.24 -22.90 2.37
C LYS A 329 -31.38 -21.83 1.30
N ILE A 330 -30.80 -22.09 0.13
CA ILE A 330 -31.07 -21.35 -1.10
C ILE A 330 -32.20 -22.09 -1.84
N LYS A 331 -32.88 -21.40 -2.75
CA LYS A 331 -33.71 -22.06 -3.77
C LYS A 331 -32.87 -23.05 -4.59
N ASP A 332 -33.54 -24.05 -5.16
CA ASP A 332 -32.93 -25.16 -5.92
C ASP A 332 -31.98 -26.07 -5.10
N GLY A 333 -32.04 -26.00 -3.76
CA GLY A 333 -31.37 -26.93 -2.85
C GLY A 333 -29.88 -26.65 -2.60
N LEU A 334 -29.34 -25.58 -3.20
CA LEU A 334 -28.01 -25.09 -2.89
C LEU A 334 -27.91 -24.62 -1.42
N VAL A 335 -26.70 -24.66 -0.88
CA VAL A 335 -26.41 -24.37 0.53
C VAL A 335 -25.47 -23.20 0.65
N PHE A 336 -25.82 -22.25 1.53
CA PHE A 336 -25.01 -21.11 1.95
C PHE A 336 -24.50 -21.34 3.38
N ARG A 337 -23.34 -20.80 3.74
CA ARG A 337 -22.70 -20.97 5.05
C ARG A 337 -22.25 -19.64 5.65
N GLY A 338 -21.62 -19.68 6.83
CA GLY A 338 -21.04 -18.49 7.48
C GLY A 338 -19.83 -17.95 6.73
N GLU A 339 -19.03 -18.83 6.13
CA GLU A 339 -17.84 -18.50 5.35
C GLU A 339 -18.20 -17.75 4.04
N ASP A 340 -19.34 -18.09 3.43
CA ASP A 340 -19.81 -17.49 2.18
C ASP A 340 -20.13 -15.98 2.29
N LEU A 341 -20.28 -15.43 3.50
CA LEU A 341 -20.43 -13.99 3.70
C LEU A 341 -19.16 -13.20 3.35
N VAL A 342 -17.99 -13.85 3.44
CA VAL A 342 -16.66 -13.22 3.25
C VAL A 342 -16.03 -13.65 1.91
N LEU A 343 -16.58 -14.68 1.24
CA LEU A 343 -16.14 -15.12 -0.07
C LEU A 343 -16.69 -14.22 -1.20
N GLY A 344 -15.80 -13.81 -2.11
CA GLY A 344 -16.10 -12.93 -3.24
C GLY A 344 -16.16 -11.45 -2.87
N ARG A 345 -16.49 -10.58 -3.84
CA ARG A 345 -16.57 -9.11 -3.65
C ARG A 345 -17.85 -8.66 -2.91
N ARG A 346 -18.36 -9.48 -1.98
CA ARG A 346 -19.60 -9.22 -1.23
C ARG A 346 -19.44 -8.04 -0.29
N ARG A 347 -20.43 -7.15 -0.26
CA ARG A 347 -20.48 -6.01 0.66
C ARG A 347 -21.83 -5.94 1.36
N LEU A 348 -21.81 -5.68 2.66
CA LEU A 348 -23.01 -5.35 3.42
C LEU A 348 -23.57 -4.01 2.92
N LEU A 349 -24.86 -4.00 2.58
CA LEU A 349 -25.60 -2.79 2.21
C LEU A 349 -26.43 -2.28 3.39
N HIS A 350 -27.15 -3.17 4.08
CA HIS A 350 -28.01 -2.83 5.23
C HIS A 350 -28.27 -4.06 6.13
N ASP A 351 -28.29 -3.87 7.45
CA ASP A 351 -28.72 -4.88 8.44
C ASP A 351 -29.76 -4.29 9.41
N GLY A 352 -30.63 -5.15 9.94
CA GLY A 352 -31.63 -4.77 10.95
C GLY A 352 -32.59 -5.90 11.32
N THR A 353 -33.18 -5.80 12.52
CA THR A 353 -34.16 -6.79 13.01
C THR A 353 -35.55 -6.49 12.48
N VAL A 354 -36.17 -7.48 11.85
CA VAL A 354 -37.49 -7.41 11.24
C VAL A 354 -38.35 -8.61 11.65
N ASN A 355 -39.67 -8.49 11.54
CA ASN A 355 -40.61 -9.54 11.88
C ASN A 355 -41.12 -10.28 10.63
N HIS A 356 -40.66 -11.51 10.41
CA HIS A 356 -41.24 -12.38 9.37
C HIS A 356 -42.52 -13.02 9.90
N LYS A 357 -43.63 -12.79 9.18
CA LYS A 357 -44.92 -13.39 9.47
C LYS A 357 -45.00 -14.79 8.85
N ALA A 358 -45.08 -15.80 9.69
CA ALA A 358 -45.29 -17.19 9.30
C ALA A 358 -46.69 -17.40 8.70
N ALA A 359 -46.88 -18.48 7.93
CA ALA A 359 -48.18 -18.90 7.41
C ALA A 359 -49.25 -19.13 8.50
N SER A 360 -48.80 -19.38 9.74
CA SER A 360 -49.65 -19.44 10.95
C SER A 360 -50.12 -18.07 11.49
N GLY A 361 -49.81 -16.97 10.79
CA GLY A 361 -50.07 -15.59 11.22
C GLY A 361 -49.12 -15.08 12.31
N ARG A 362 -48.30 -15.94 12.92
CA ARG A 362 -47.36 -15.58 13.98
C ARG A 362 -46.17 -14.81 13.42
N LEU A 363 -45.84 -13.67 14.04
CA LEU A 363 -44.59 -12.96 13.79
C LEU A 363 -43.40 -13.71 14.44
N LYS A 364 -42.24 -13.63 13.78
CA LYS A 364 -40.96 -14.14 14.27
C LYS A 364 -39.87 -13.11 14.01
N ASP A 365 -39.09 -12.80 15.05
CA ASP A 365 -37.91 -11.93 14.91
C ASP A 365 -36.85 -12.62 14.05
N ILE A 366 -36.33 -11.85 13.09
CA ILE A 366 -35.30 -12.23 12.13
C ILE A 366 -34.36 -11.03 11.98
N LEU A 367 -33.04 -11.26 12.08
CA LEU A 367 -32.04 -10.33 11.60
C LEU A 367 -31.96 -10.47 10.07
N ALA A 368 -32.41 -9.45 9.36
CA ALA A 368 -32.23 -9.34 7.91
C ALA A 368 -30.85 -8.73 7.62
N VAL A 369 -30.10 -9.34 6.70
CA VAL A 369 -28.78 -8.86 6.26
C VAL A 369 -28.76 -8.78 4.74
N LEU A 370 -28.84 -7.56 4.21
CA LEU A 370 -28.83 -7.29 2.77
C LEU A 370 -27.40 -7.07 2.29
N LEU A 371 -26.91 -7.98 1.44
CA LEU A 371 -25.64 -7.87 0.74
C LEU A 371 -25.84 -7.34 -0.69
N THR A 372 -24.76 -7.31 -1.46
CA THR A 372 -24.71 -6.89 -2.88
C THR A 372 -25.44 -7.79 -3.87
N ASP A 373 -25.71 -9.04 -3.50
CA ASP A 373 -26.20 -10.12 -4.38
C ASP A 373 -27.29 -10.99 -3.72
N VAL A 374 -27.29 -11.06 -2.38
CA VAL A 374 -28.23 -11.85 -1.57
C VAL A 374 -28.80 -11.06 -0.40
N LEU A 375 -30.02 -11.41 0.02
CA LEU A 375 -30.61 -11.08 1.30
C LEU A 375 -30.61 -12.34 2.19
N LEU A 376 -29.98 -12.26 3.36
CA LEU A 376 -29.96 -13.34 4.35
C LEU A 376 -31.01 -13.08 5.43
N LEU A 377 -31.70 -14.15 5.86
CA LEU A 377 -32.64 -14.16 6.96
C LEU A 377 -32.07 -15.01 8.11
N LEU A 378 -31.55 -14.36 9.14
CA LEU A 378 -30.90 -14.99 10.30
C LEU A 378 -31.79 -14.89 11.55
N GLN A 379 -31.63 -15.80 12.50
CA GLN A 379 -32.29 -15.76 13.80
C GLN A 379 -31.23 -15.84 14.89
N GLU A 380 -31.38 -15.02 15.93
CA GLU A 380 -30.49 -15.09 17.09
C GLU A 380 -30.90 -16.24 18.01
N LYS A 381 -29.93 -17.07 18.38
CA LYS A 381 -30.09 -18.23 19.25
C LYS A 381 -28.80 -18.43 20.03
N ASP A 382 -28.89 -18.49 21.36
CA ASP A 382 -27.73 -18.74 22.24
C ASP A 382 -26.53 -17.80 21.99
N GLN A 383 -26.81 -16.52 21.70
CA GLN A 383 -25.86 -15.46 21.29
C GLN A 383 -25.10 -15.71 19.96
N ARG A 384 -25.53 -16.72 19.19
CA ARG A 384 -25.11 -17.00 17.81
C ARG A 384 -26.21 -16.63 16.82
N TYR A 385 -25.86 -16.55 15.55
CA TYR A 385 -26.83 -16.51 14.46
C TYR A 385 -26.99 -17.88 13.80
N VAL A 386 -28.23 -18.27 13.56
CA VAL A 386 -28.59 -19.44 12.73
C VAL A 386 -29.44 -18.97 11.55
N PHE A 387 -29.35 -19.65 10.42
CA PHE A 387 -30.22 -19.38 9.28
C PHE A 387 -31.68 -19.69 9.63
N SER A 388 -32.61 -18.83 9.18
CA SER A 388 -34.02 -18.93 9.55
C SER A 388 -34.68 -20.23 9.05
N THR A 389 -35.60 -20.75 9.84
CA THR A 389 -36.39 -21.96 9.54
C THR A 389 -37.90 -21.69 9.47
N VAL A 390 -38.32 -20.41 9.46
CA VAL A 390 -39.74 -20.01 9.41
C VAL A 390 -40.42 -20.54 8.14
N ASP A 391 -41.52 -21.25 8.33
CA ASP A 391 -42.27 -21.98 7.28
C ASP A 391 -41.41 -22.95 6.44
N ASN A 392 -40.22 -23.34 6.91
CA ASN A 392 -39.20 -24.08 6.14
C ASN A 392 -38.72 -23.41 4.82
N LYS A 393 -39.09 -22.15 4.56
CA LYS A 393 -38.71 -21.39 3.36
C LYS A 393 -37.18 -21.20 3.26
N PRO A 394 -36.63 -20.98 2.05
CA PRO A 394 -35.25 -20.53 1.88
C PRO A 394 -34.93 -19.32 2.75
N SER A 395 -33.78 -19.37 3.41
CA SER A 395 -33.25 -18.32 4.30
C SER A 395 -32.23 -17.42 3.60
N VAL A 396 -31.91 -17.72 2.34
CA VAL A 396 -31.01 -16.95 1.49
C VAL A 396 -31.72 -16.67 0.17
N ILE A 397 -31.96 -15.38 -0.09
CA ILE A 397 -32.77 -14.87 -1.19
C ILE A 397 -31.86 -14.15 -2.20
N PHE A 398 -31.79 -14.68 -3.42
CA PHE A 398 -31.10 -14.03 -4.54
C PHE A 398 -31.85 -12.77 -5.00
N LEU A 399 -31.13 -11.65 -5.15
CA LEU A 399 -31.72 -10.35 -5.47
C LEU A 399 -32.13 -10.22 -6.95
N GLN A 400 -31.47 -10.94 -7.86
CA GLN A 400 -31.64 -10.88 -9.32
C GLN A 400 -33.12 -10.90 -9.77
N LYS A 401 -33.94 -11.74 -9.11
CA LYS A 401 -35.37 -11.97 -9.41
C LYS A 401 -36.30 -11.58 -8.26
N LEU A 402 -35.83 -10.74 -7.34
CA LEU A 402 -36.60 -10.28 -6.18
C LEU A 402 -37.51 -9.10 -6.55
N ILE A 403 -38.81 -9.26 -6.32
CA ILE A 403 -39.80 -8.20 -6.52
C ILE A 403 -40.25 -7.68 -5.15
N VAL A 404 -40.07 -6.38 -4.91
CA VAL A 404 -40.30 -5.72 -3.62
C VAL A 404 -41.57 -4.87 -3.68
N ARG A 405 -42.61 -5.25 -2.91
CA ARG A 405 -43.94 -4.63 -2.89
C ARG A 405 -44.34 -4.16 -1.50
N GLU A 406 -45.24 -3.18 -1.47
CA GLU A 406 -45.81 -2.60 -0.25
C GLU A 406 -47.16 -3.23 0.03
N VAL A 407 -47.50 -3.45 1.31
CA VAL A 407 -48.81 -3.98 1.71
C VAL A 407 -49.82 -2.83 1.83
N ALA A 408 -50.96 -2.94 1.14
CA ALA A 408 -51.91 -1.82 0.98
C ALA A 408 -52.68 -1.44 2.26
N HIS A 409 -52.79 -2.37 3.22
CA HIS A 409 -53.51 -2.17 4.49
C HIS A 409 -52.62 -2.38 5.72
N GLU A 410 -51.30 -2.42 5.54
CA GLU A 410 -50.33 -2.55 6.64
C GLU A 410 -49.10 -1.69 6.34
N GLU A 411 -49.05 -0.51 6.97
CA GLU A 411 -48.04 0.51 6.71
C GLU A 411 -46.63 0.13 7.19
N LYS A 412 -46.49 -0.99 7.92
CA LYS A 412 -45.22 -1.57 8.36
C LYS A 412 -44.75 -2.77 7.55
N ALA A 413 -45.57 -3.30 6.63
CA ALA A 413 -45.25 -4.57 5.94
C ALA A 413 -44.77 -4.40 4.50
N ILE A 414 -43.86 -5.30 4.13
CA ILE A 414 -43.23 -5.48 2.83
C ILE A 414 -43.51 -6.91 2.36
N PHE A 415 -43.94 -7.06 1.11
CA PHE A 415 -43.88 -8.35 0.42
C PHE A 415 -42.59 -8.43 -0.39
N LEU A 416 -41.82 -9.49 -0.11
CA LEU A 416 -40.68 -9.92 -0.92
C LEU A 416 -41.12 -11.14 -1.73
N ILE A 417 -41.07 -11.04 -3.07
CA ILE A 417 -41.54 -12.09 -3.97
C ILE A 417 -40.36 -12.57 -4.82
N CYS A 418 -39.93 -13.81 -4.62
CA CYS A 418 -38.81 -14.42 -5.34
C CYS A 418 -39.34 -15.12 -6.60
N ALA A 419 -39.27 -14.44 -7.75
CA ALA A 419 -39.83 -14.97 -9.00
C ALA A 419 -39.00 -16.15 -9.53
N SER A 420 -39.64 -17.31 -9.70
CA SER A 420 -39.04 -18.53 -10.25
C SER A 420 -39.99 -19.24 -11.21
N PRO A 421 -39.50 -20.13 -12.10
CA PRO A 421 -40.33 -20.78 -13.10
C PRO A 421 -41.24 -21.89 -12.55
N ASN A 422 -40.97 -22.40 -11.35
CA ASN A 422 -41.72 -23.51 -10.75
C ASN A 422 -42.83 -22.97 -9.84
N GLU A 423 -42.46 -22.29 -8.74
CA GLU A 423 -43.39 -21.59 -7.86
C GLU A 423 -42.74 -20.30 -7.32
N PRO A 424 -43.44 -19.15 -7.32
CA PRO A 424 -42.94 -17.92 -6.71
C PRO A 424 -43.05 -18.00 -5.18
N GLU A 425 -41.95 -17.76 -4.47
CA GLU A 425 -41.98 -17.67 -3.00
C GLU A 425 -42.35 -16.27 -2.55
N MET A 426 -43.17 -16.17 -1.50
CA MET A 426 -43.56 -14.90 -0.89
C MET A 426 -43.22 -14.87 0.61
N TYR A 427 -42.57 -13.78 1.02
CA TYR A 427 -42.23 -13.47 2.41
C TYR A 427 -42.93 -12.17 2.80
N GLU A 428 -43.66 -12.18 3.91
CA GLU A 428 -44.27 -10.97 4.48
C GLU A 428 -43.41 -10.52 5.66
N ILE A 429 -42.69 -9.41 5.47
CA ILE A 429 -41.72 -8.85 6.41
C ILE A 429 -42.28 -7.56 6.98
N HIS A 430 -42.41 -7.49 8.30
CA HIS A 430 -42.88 -6.33 9.05
C HIS A 430 -41.69 -5.60 9.70
N THR A 431 -41.67 -4.28 9.64
CA THR A 431 -40.67 -3.42 10.32
C THR A 431 -41.26 -2.78 11.58
N ALA A 432 -40.44 -2.21 12.47
CA ALA A 432 -40.93 -1.54 13.67
C ALA A 432 -41.70 -0.25 13.34
N SER A 433 -41.29 0.47 12.29
CA SER A 433 -41.92 1.73 11.84
C SER A 433 -42.14 1.79 10.32
N LYS A 434 -42.94 2.77 9.87
CA LYS A 434 -43.23 3.08 8.46
C LYS A 434 -42.01 3.70 7.76
N GLU A 435 -41.20 4.41 8.53
CA GLU A 435 -39.96 5.09 8.14
C GLU A 435 -38.85 4.05 7.91
N GLU A 436 -38.76 3.05 8.79
CA GLU A 436 -37.92 1.87 8.62
C GLU A 436 -38.39 1.05 7.40
N ARG A 437 -39.71 0.85 7.24
CA ARG A 437 -40.26 0.21 6.03
C ARG A 437 -39.78 0.92 4.76
N LYS A 438 -39.91 2.24 4.70
CA LYS A 438 -39.45 3.07 3.57
C LYS A 438 -37.94 2.96 3.33
N THR A 439 -37.16 2.78 4.39
CA THR A 439 -35.70 2.61 4.34
C THR A 439 -35.33 1.25 3.72
N TRP A 440 -35.89 0.15 4.23
CA TRP A 440 -35.76 -1.19 3.64
C TRP A 440 -36.22 -1.24 2.19
N MET A 441 -37.40 -0.70 1.88
CA MET A 441 -37.94 -0.61 0.52
C MET A 441 -36.98 0.11 -0.45
N THR A 442 -36.31 1.17 0.03
CA THR A 442 -35.32 1.92 -0.78
C THR A 442 -34.06 1.09 -1.01
N HIS A 443 -33.45 0.54 0.05
CA HIS A 443 -32.21 -0.24 -0.06
C HIS A 443 -32.40 -1.53 -0.87
N LEU A 444 -33.50 -2.26 -0.66
CA LEU A 444 -33.80 -3.48 -1.42
C LEU A 444 -34.00 -3.18 -2.91
N ARG A 445 -34.80 -2.15 -3.26
CA ARG A 445 -35.00 -1.75 -4.68
C ARG A 445 -33.67 -1.31 -5.33
N GLN A 446 -32.84 -0.56 -4.62
CA GLN A 446 -31.52 -0.13 -5.10
C GLN A 446 -30.58 -1.33 -5.33
N ALA A 447 -30.52 -2.27 -4.39
CA ALA A 447 -29.68 -3.45 -4.49
C ALA A 447 -30.09 -4.34 -5.68
N VAL A 448 -31.37 -4.69 -5.80
CA VAL A 448 -31.92 -5.49 -6.92
C VAL A 448 -31.58 -4.89 -8.28
N GLU A 449 -31.68 -3.56 -8.43
CA GLU A 449 -31.36 -2.90 -9.69
C GLU A 449 -29.85 -2.87 -9.97
N SER A 450 -29.01 -2.74 -8.92
CA SER A 450 -27.55 -2.87 -9.05
C SER A 450 -27.12 -4.28 -9.47
N CYS A 451 -27.74 -5.36 -8.95
CA CYS A 451 -27.39 -6.73 -9.34
C CYS A 451 -27.50 -6.97 -10.85
N ARG A 452 -28.59 -6.48 -11.48
CA ARG A 452 -28.89 -6.64 -12.91
C ARG A 452 -27.83 -6.01 -13.82
N HIS A 453 -27.26 -4.89 -13.38
CA HIS A 453 -26.17 -4.22 -14.11
C HIS A 453 -24.84 -4.99 -13.94
N THR A 454 -24.65 -5.63 -12.79
CA THR A 454 -23.43 -6.36 -12.42
C THR A 454 -23.30 -7.73 -13.09
N GLU A 455 -24.40 -8.46 -13.35
CA GLU A 455 -24.39 -9.74 -14.09
C GLU A 455 -23.65 -9.63 -15.44
N ARG A 456 -23.85 -8.51 -16.15
CA ARG A 456 -23.24 -8.24 -17.45
C ARG A 456 -21.71 -8.06 -17.40
N LEU A 457 -21.16 -7.67 -16.25
CA LEU A 457 -19.73 -7.44 -16.08
C LEU A 457 -19.01 -8.70 -15.61
N PHE A 458 -19.53 -9.40 -14.59
CA PHE A 458 -18.91 -10.63 -14.09
C PHE A 458 -18.90 -11.76 -15.13
N SER A 459 -19.94 -11.87 -15.97
CA SER A 459 -19.98 -12.87 -17.05
C SER A 459 -18.80 -12.73 -18.04
N GLU A 460 -18.24 -11.52 -18.24
CA GLU A 460 -17.06 -11.32 -19.06
C GLU A 460 -15.74 -11.61 -18.34
N GLU A 461 -15.67 -11.44 -17.01
CA GLU A 461 -14.48 -11.74 -16.20
C GLU A 461 -14.34 -13.24 -15.93
N GLU A 462 -15.43 -13.93 -15.60
CA GLU A 462 -15.43 -15.39 -15.41
C GLU A 462 -15.08 -16.11 -16.73
N ALA A 463 -15.60 -15.62 -17.86
CA ALA A 463 -15.25 -16.14 -19.19
C ALA A 463 -13.78 -15.87 -19.59
N ARG A 464 -13.14 -14.82 -19.04
CA ARG A 464 -11.70 -14.58 -19.21
C ARG A 464 -10.87 -15.52 -18.32
N SER A 465 -11.29 -15.72 -17.07
CA SER A 465 -10.64 -16.62 -16.10
C SER A 465 -10.67 -18.08 -16.56
N ALA A 466 -11.83 -18.56 -17.06
CA ALA A 466 -11.97 -19.91 -17.60
C ALA A 466 -11.00 -20.18 -18.77
N LYS A 467 -10.92 -19.25 -19.74
CA LYS A 467 -9.99 -19.36 -20.87
C LYS A 467 -8.52 -19.33 -20.45
N PHE A 468 -8.16 -18.53 -19.45
CA PHE A 468 -6.80 -18.53 -18.91
C PHE A 468 -6.42 -19.90 -18.36
N LYS A 469 -7.33 -20.56 -17.65
CA LYS A 469 -7.13 -21.94 -17.17
C LYS A 469 -7.03 -22.95 -18.31
N GLU A 470 -7.87 -22.87 -19.34
CA GLU A 470 -7.77 -23.73 -20.54
C GLU A 470 -6.39 -23.63 -21.21
N PHE A 471 -5.82 -22.42 -21.31
CA PHE A 471 -4.45 -22.23 -21.81
C PHE A 471 -3.40 -22.85 -20.88
N GLN A 472 -3.54 -22.71 -19.56
CA GLN A 472 -2.60 -23.28 -18.58
C GLN A 472 -2.62 -24.82 -18.56
N ASP A 473 -3.81 -25.43 -18.62
CA ASP A 473 -3.98 -26.88 -18.72
C ASP A 473 -3.43 -27.41 -20.05
N SER A 474 -3.64 -26.67 -21.16
CA SER A 474 -3.08 -27.01 -22.48
C SER A 474 -1.56 -26.87 -22.55
N LEU A 475 -0.96 -25.89 -21.89
CA LEU A 475 0.50 -25.75 -21.80
C LEU A 475 1.09 -26.92 -20.99
N SER A 476 0.50 -27.23 -19.84
CA SER A 476 0.91 -28.35 -18.98
C SER A 476 0.85 -29.70 -19.73
N GLN A 477 -0.14 -29.89 -20.60
CA GLN A 477 -0.22 -31.06 -21.48
C GLN A 477 0.92 -31.09 -22.52
N LYS A 478 1.34 -29.92 -23.04
CA LYS A 478 2.46 -29.81 -24.00
C LYS A 478 3.80 -30.04 -23.34
N ASP A 479 4.00 -29.55 -22.12
CA ASP A 479 5.21 -29.82 -21.34
C ASP A 479 5.35 -31.31 -21.04
N GLY A 480 4.25 -32.00 -20.70
CA GLY A 480 4.22 -33.45 -20.57
C GLY A 480 4.59 -34.20 -21.86
N GLN A 481 4.15 -33.72 -23.02
CA GLN A 481 4.53 -34.29 -24.33
C GLN A 481 6.02 -34.05 -24.64
N ILE A 482 6.57 -32.90 -24.27
CA ILE A 482 8.00 -32.58 -24.43
C ILE A 482 8.85 -33.48 -23.51
N VAL A 483 8.48 -33.64 -22.23
CA VAL A 483 9.19 -34.53 -21.29
C VAL A 483 9.18 -35.96 -21.81
N ALA A 484 8.03 -36.49 -22.25
CA ALA A 484 7.94 -37.83 -22.81
C ALA A 484 8.87 -38.04 -24.02
N GLY A 485 8.84 -37.14 -25.01
CA GLY A 485 9.71 -37.23 -26.19
C GLY A 485 11.20 -37.04 -25.89
N LEU A 486 11.56 -36.25 -24.86
CA LEU A 486 12.94 -36.14 -24.38
C LEU A 486 13.39 -37.42 -23.65
N THR A 487 12.52 -38.05 -22.87
CA THR A 487 12.81 -39.34 -22.21
C THR A 487 12.99 -40.46 -23.23
N GLU A 488 12.11 -40.57 -24.23
CA GLU A 488 12.25 -41.52 -25.35
C GLU A 488 13.56 -41.29 -26.11
N LYS A 489 13.90 -40.04 -26.42
CA LYS A 489 15.16 -39.69 -27.09
C LYS A 489 16.39 -40.05 -26.26
N LEU A 490 16.34 -39.86 -24.93
CA LEU A 490 17.42 -40.27 -24.02
C LEU A 490 17.56 -41.80 -23.94
N GLN A 491 16.45 -42.54 -23.96
CA GLN A 491 16.48 -44.01 -24.03
C GLN A 491 17.12 -44.48 -25.35
N LEU A 492 16.69 -43.95 -26.49
CA LEU A 492 17.29 -44.27 -27.80
C LEU A 492 18.79 -43.96 -27.85
N PHE A 493 19.26 -42.90 -27.18
CA PHE A 493 20.69 -42.65 -27.03
C PHE A 493 21.41 -43.65 -26.12
N ALA A 494 20.75 -44.18 -25.09
CA ALA A 494 21.31 -45.21 -24.21
C ALA A 494 21.44 -46.54 -24.96
N ASP A 495 20.37 -46.96 -25.64
CA ASP A 495 20.33 -48.16 -26.48
C ASP A 495 21.43 -48.10 -27.58
N MET A 496 21.59 -46.95 -28.23
CA MET A 496 22.69 -46.72 -29.19
C MET A 496 24.06 -46.81 -28.52
N ALA A 497 24.25 -46.24 -27.32
CA ALA A 497 25.53 -46.29 -26.62
C ALA A 497 25.91 -47.73 -26.23
N GLU A 498 24.95 -48.53 -25.75
CA GLU A 498 25.17 -49.96 -25.47
C GLU A 498 25.47 -50.78 -26.74
N SER A 499 24.85 -50.43 -27.88
CA SER A 499 25.13 -51.09 -29.16
C SER A 499 26.52 -50.80 -29.75
N VAL A 500 27.18 -49.71 -29.33
CA VAL A 500 28.48 -49.25 -29.85
C VAL A 500 29.63 -49.49 -28.87
N ALA A 501 29.38 -49.42 -27.56
CA ALA A 501 30.38 -49.63 -26.52
C ALA A 501 30.26 -51.03 -25.90
N GLY A 502 31.05 -51.99 -26.42
CA GLY A 502 31.11 -53.34 -25.89
C GLY A 502 31.47 -53.38 -24.40
N LEU A 503 30.53 -53.84 -23.57
CA LEU A 503 30.64 -54.24 -22.16
C LEU A 503 31.88 -53.73 -21.38
N GLU A 504 31.87 -52.46 -20.98
CA GLU A 504 32.08 -52.08 -19.57
C GLU A 504 31.73 -50.60 -19.26
N LYS A 505 30.98 -50.39 -18.17
CA LYS A 505 30.90 -49.14 -17.37
C LYS A 505 30.51 -47.82 -18.08
N MET A 506 29.27 -47.72 -18.59
CA MET A 506 28.55 -46.42 -18.70
C MET A 506 27.16 -46.36 -18.06
N ALA A 507 26.69 -47.45 -17.41
CA ALA A 507 25.35 -47.59 -16.81
C ALA A 507 25.06 -46.73 -15.55
N SER A 508 25.69 -45.56 -15.38
CA SER A 508 25.57 -44.72 -14.17
C SER A 508 25.14 -43.27 -14.41
N ARG A 509 25.05 -42.78 -15.66
CA ARG A 509 24.56 -41.41 -15.98
C ARG A 509 23.83 -41.32 -17.33
N PRO A 510 22.52 -41.61 -17.40
CA PRO A 510 21.74 -41.42 -18.64
C PRO A 510 21.65 -39.95 -19.10
N HIS A 511 21.90 -38.99 -18.20
CA HIS A 511 21.78 -37.55 -18.48
C HIS A 511 22.89 -36.94 -19.35
N LEU A 512 23.94 -37.70 -19.70
CA LEU A 512 25.15 -37.20 -20.39
C LEU A 512 25.29 -37.69 -21.85
N LEU A 513 24.23 -38.28 -22.42
CA LEU A 513 24.28 -38.91 -23.74
C LEU A 513 24.11 -37.92 -24.92
N LEU A 514 23.73 -36.67 -24.64
CA LEU A 514 23.71 -35.58 -25.63
C LEU A 514 25.13 -35.06 -25.88
N ARG A 515 25.84 -35.65 -26.84
CA ARG A 515 27.05 -35.05 -27.43
C ARG A 515 26.69 -33.84 -28.30
N GLY A 516 26.58 -32.67 -27.67
CA GLY A 516 26.93 -31.40 -28.29
C GLY A 516 28.38 -31.05 -27.95
N ASP A 517 29.04 -30.22 -28.75
CA ASP A 517 30.34 -29.67 -28.37
C ASP A 517 30.20 -28.72 -27.16
N THR A 518 31.31 -28.44 -26.46
CA THR A 518 31.26 -27.66 -25.20
C THR A 518 30.79 -26.22 -25.39
N SER A 519 30.89 -25.68 -26.61
CA SER A 519 30.27 -24.42 -27.05
C SER A 519 28.74 -24.51 -27.03
N ASP A 520 28.20 -25.59 -27.57
CA ASP A 520 26.77 -25.77 -27.83
C ASP A 520 26.03 -26.06 -26.53
N LEU A 521 26.69 -26.78 -25.61
CA LEU A 521 26.21 -26.96 -24.24
C LEU A 521 26.15 -25.61 -23.49
N HIS A 522 27.19 -24.78 -23.58
CA HIS A 522 27.17 -23.45 -22.95
C HIS A 522 26.14 -22.52 -23.60
N GLN A 523 25.98 -22.56 -24.93
CA GLN A 523 25.00 -21.76 -25.62
C GLN A 523 23.57 -22.22 -25.28
N GLY A 524 23.34 -23.53 -25.22
CA GLY A 524 22.07 -24.12 -24.76
C GLY A 524 21.75 -23.77 -23.31
N GLU A 525 22.72 -23.87 -22.40
CA GLU A 525 22.56 -23.47 -21.00
C GLU A 525 22.28 -21.97 -20.86
N THR A 526 22.96 -21.12 -21.64
CA THR A 526 22.74 -19.66 -21.66
C THR A 526 21.35 -19.32 -22.18
N LEU A 527 20.90 -19.97 -23.27
CA LEU A 527 19.56 -19.78 -23.82
C LEU A 527 18.47 -20.31 -22.88
N LEU A 528 18.69 -21.45 -22.22
CA LEU A 528 17.75 -22.03 -21.25
C LEU A 528 17.64 -21.16 -19.99
N LYS A 529 18.76 -20.68 -19.44
CA LYS A 529 18.77 -19.71 -18.33
C LYS A 529 18.07 -18.41 -18.71
N GLY A 530 18.35 -17.88 -19.91
CA GLY A 530 17.65 -16.71 -20.43
C GLY A 530 16.14 -16.93 -20.52
N ALA A 531 15.69 -18.06 -21.08
CA ALA A 531 14.28 -18.41 -21.18
C ALA A 531 13.62 -18.62 -19.81
N ILE A 532 14.31 -19.25 -18.84
CA ILE A 532 13.83 -19.40 -17.47
C ILE A 532 13.65 -18.03 -16.82
N THR A 533 14.66 -17.16 -16.87
CA THR A 533 14.56 -15.80 -16.30
C THR A 533 13.50 -14.94 -17.00
N GLU A 534 13.30 -15.10 -18.31
CA GLU A 534 12.20 -14.43 -19.02
C GLU A 534 10.82 -14.94 -18.56
N VAL A 535 10.67 -16.25 -18.34
CA VAL A 535 9.44 -16.86 -17.79
C VAL A 535 9.22 -16.46 -16.34
N GLU A 536 10.27 -16.42 -15.51
CA GLU A 536 10.21 -15.91 -14.13
C GLU A 536 9.82 -14.42 -14.10
N ASN A 537 10.36 -13.60 -15.01
CA ASN A 537 9.98 -12.20 -15.16
C ASN A 537 8.52 -12.03 -15.60
N LEU A 538 8.05 -12.83 -16.57
CA LEU A 538 6.65 -12.85 -17.01
C LEU A 538 5.72 -13.36 -15.90
N GLN A 539 6.14 -14.36 -15.13
CA GLN A 539 5.40 -14.87 -13.97
C GLN A 539 5.33 -13.81 -12.87
N ASN A 540 6.40 -13.05 -12.64
CA ASN A 540 6.42 -11.92 -11.71
C ASN A 540 5.58 -10.72 -12.21
N LEU A 541 5.51 -10.46 -13.52
CA LEU A 541 4.58 -9.48 -14.11
C LEU A 541 3.11 -9.93 -13.92
N LEU A 542 2.81 -11.21 -14.15
CA LEU A 542 1.46 -11.75 -13.96
C LEU A 542 1.07 -11.78 -12.48
N LEU A 543 2.00 -12.14 -11.59
CA LEU A 543 1.78 -12.11 -10.14
C LEU A 543 1.61 -10.68 -9.62
N SER A 544 2.41 -9.71 -10.07
CA SER A 544 2.22 -8.30 -9.68
C SER A 544 0.94 -7.71 -10.25
N GLY A 545 0.52 -8.11 -11.46
CA GLY A 545 -0.80 -7.79 -12.04
C GLY A 545 -2.00 -8.45 -11.33
N VAL A 546 -1.76 -9.47 -10.49
CA VAL A 546 -2.77 -10.13 -9.65
C VAL A 546 -2.68 -9.70 -8.18
N THR A 547 -1.56 -9.08 -7.76
CA THR A 547 -1.30 -8.67 -6.36
C THR A 547 -1.70 -7.22 -6.05
N GLU A 548 -2.77 -6.72 -6.68
CA GLU A 548 -3.64 -5.73 -6.00
C GLU A 548 -4.61 -6.45 -5.04
N LEU A 549 -4.04 -7.11 -4.01
CA LEU A 549 -4.66 -7.48 -2.72
C LEU A 549 -3.68 -8.39 -1.95
N ALA A 550 -3.11 -7.89 -0.86
CA ALA A 550 -2.08 -8.60 -0.10
C ALA A 550 -2.65 -9.66 0.87
N PRO A 551 -2.13 -10.90 0.88
CA PRO A 551 -2.41 -11.86 1.94
C PRO A 551 -1.43 -11.66 3.11
N ARG A 552 -1.93 -11.29 4.30
CA ARG A 552 -1.15 -11.36 5.56
C ARG A 552 -1.06 -12.83 6.00
N PRO A 553 0.15 -13.44 6.16
CA PRO A 553 0.26 -14.85 6.56
C PRO A 553 0.06 -15.05 8.07
N GLU A 554 -0.92 -15.84 8.50
CA GLU A 554 -1.04 -16.23 9.92
C GLU A 554 -0.09 -17.37 10.32
N GLU A 555 0.22 -17.42 11.61
CA GLU A 555 1.20 -18.32 12.21
C GLU A 555 0.60 -19.70 12.53
N GLY A 556 1.43 -20.75 12.46
CA GLY A 556 1.06 -22.09 12.90
C GLY A 556 1.75 -22.49 14.19
N LEU A 557 0.98 -22.93 15.19
CA LEU A 557 1.51 -23.63 16.38
C LEU A 557 0.48 -24.64 16.91
N GLY A 558 0.54 -25.89 16.41
CA GLY A 558 -0.52 -26.90 16.64
C GLY A 558 -0.18 -28.36 16.35
N SER A 559 1.11 -28.76 16.45
CA SER A 559 1.65 -30.14 16.49
C SER A 559 0.85 -31.27 15.79
N GLY A 560 1.27 -31.68 14.58
CA GLY A 560 0.50 -32.60 13.72
C GLY A 560 1.29 -33.59 12.84
N ALA A 561 2.36 -34.20 13.36
CA ALA A 561 3.13 -35.31 12.76
C ALA A 561 3.96 -35.06 11.47
N MET A 562 5.01 -35.87 11.32
CA MET A 562 6.02 -35.88 10.24
C MET A 562 5.57 -36.76 9.04
N PRO A 563 6.22 -36.69 7.86
CA PRO A 563 5.59 -36.99 6.57
C PRO A 563 5.38 -38.49 6.28
N ARG A 564 4.45 -38.77 5.36
CA ARG A 564 4.35 -40.07 4.68
C ARG A 564 5.39 -40.18 3.57
N ARG A 565 5.83 -41.42 3.34
CA ARG A 565 6.93 -41.77 2.44
C ARG A 565 6.58 -41.55 0.97
N ALA A 566 7.62 -41.35 0.15
CA ALA A 566 7.61 -41.85 -1.22
C ALA A 566 7.97 -43.35 -1.18
N ASP A 567 7.27 -44.18 -1.95
CA ASP A 567 7.57 -45.60 -2.03
C ASP A 567 8.68 -45.88 -3.04
N THR A 568 9.72 -46.56 -2.57
CA THR A 568 10.53 -47.45 -3.42
C THR A 568 10.75 -48.78 -2.69
N PHE A 569 10.48 -49.85 -3.44
CA PHE A 569 11.12 -51.17 -3.37
C PHE A 569 12.62 -51.11 -2.95
N GLU A 570 13.24 -52.15 -2.38
CA GLU A 570 12.90 -53.59 -2.40
C GLU A 570 13.47 -54.33 -1.18
N GLY A 571 13.08 -55.60 -0.95
CA GLY A 571 13.85 -56.54 -0.10
C GLY A 571 15.10 -57.07 -0.84
N TYR A 572 15.91 -58.00 -0.32
CA TYR A 572 15.89 -58.84 0.89
C TYR A 572 17.38 -59.14 1.28
N ASP A 573 17.81 -59.82 2.35
CA ASP A 573 17.17 -60.52 3.49
C ASP A 573 18.19 -60.56 4.67
N ASN A 574 18.03 -61.53 5.58
CA ASN A 574 18.98 -62.10 6.54
C ASN A 574 19.10 -61.43 7.93
N ASN A 575 18.36 -62.03 8.85
CA ASN A 575 18.67 -62.24 10.28
C ASN A 575 20.18 -62.55 10.54
N PRO A 576 20.75 -62.26 11.73
CA PRO A 576 20.23 -62.83 12.98
C PRO A 576 20.17 -61.94 14.24
N THR A 577 19.01 -61.98 14.90
CA THR A 577 18.81 -62.25 16.35
C THR A 577 19.91 -61.98 17.40
N ILE A 578 19.54 -61.14 18.38
CA ILE A 578 19.66 -61.30 19.85
C ILE A 578 21.08 -61.50 20.48
N LEU A 579 21.54 -60.59 21.37
CA LEU A 579 21.61 -60.86 22.83
C LEU A 579 21.99 -59.64 23.74
N ASN A 580 20.97 -59.18 24.48
CA ASN A 580 20.92 -59.11 25.96
C ASN A 580 21.60 -58.00 26.82
N LYS A 581 20.87 -57.69 27.91
CA LYS A 581 21.29 -57.27 29.28
C LYS A 581 21.96 -55.90 29.54
N LYS A 582 21.35 -55.20 30.52
CA LYS A 582 21.93 -54.49 31.70
C LYS A 582 23.22 -53.67 31.45
N GLY A 583 23.25 -52.33 31.57
CA GLY A 583 22.32 -51.39 32.22
C GLY A 583 22.70 -51.09 33.68
N ASN A 584 22.31 -49.89 34.16
CA ASN A 584 22.69 -49.27 35.46
C ASN A 584 24.18 -48.85 35.61
N VAL A 585 24.54 -47.80 36.36
CA VAL A 585 23.80 -46.59 36.78
C VAL A 585 24.75 -45.51 37.33
N LYS A 586 24.31 -44.24 37.27
CA LYS A 586 24.88 -43.05 37.96
C LYS A 586 26.30 -42.61 37.51
N LYS A 587 26.82 -41.44 37.91
CA LYS A 587 26.31 -40.03 38.09
C LYS A 587 27.43 -39.29 38.84
N LYS A 588 27.61 -37.99 38.58
CA LYS A 588 28.57 -37.07 39.25
C LYS A 588 30.05 -37.33 38.95
N ASN A 589 30.95 -36.35 39.10
CA ASN A 589 30.97 -34.88 38.87
C ASN A 589 32.40 -34.41 39.26
N TYR A 590 32.76 -33.16 38.90
CA TYR A 590 33.95 -32.42 39.38
C TYR A 590 35.33 -32.96 38.91
N SER A 591 36.40 -32.15 38.87
CA SER A 591 36.53 -30.73 38.47
C SER A 591 38.00 -30.33 38.43
N GLY A 592 38.42 -29.58 37.40
CA GLY A 592 39.78 -29.03 37.27
C GLY A 592 40.82 -30.11 36.89
N GLY A 593 41.81 -29.84 36.04
CA GLY A 593 42.10 -28.64 35.25
C GLY A 593 43.39 -27.95 35.68
N ASP A 594 44.10 -27.33 34.72
CA ASP A 594 45.20 -26.41 35.02
C ASP A 594 45.37 -25.35 33.92
N LYS A 595 46.26 -24.37 34.16
CA LYS A 595 46.36 -23.12 33.39
C LYS A 595 47.63 -23.00 32.53
N ALA A 596 47.39 -22.48 31.32
CA ALA A 596 48.26 -21.55 30.57
C ALA A 596 49.60 -22.05 30.00
N ARG A 597 50.10 -21.23 29.04
CA ARG A 597 51.37 -21.33 28.29
C ARG A 597 51.46 -22.49 27.27
N ASP A 598 52.14 -22.36 26.13
CA ASP A 598 52.77 -21.16 25.55
C ASP A 598 52.66 -21.10 24.00
N ARG A 599 53.20 -20.03 23.41
CA ARG A 599 52.85 -19.54 22.07
C ARG A 599 53.97 -19.76 21.02
N SER A 600 53.62 -20.46 19.93
CA SER A 600 54.18 -20.33 18.56
C SER A 600 55.69 -20.54 18.28
N GLN A 601 55.99 -21.55 17.43
CA GLN A 601 57.03 -21.65 16.36
C GLN A 601 56.97 -23.11 15.84
N LYS A 602 57.35 -23.52 14.61
CA LYS A 602 57.94 -22.95 13.36
C LYS A 602 57.29 -23.74 12.18
N ALA A 603 57.49 -23.51 10.88
CA ALA A 603 58.31 -22.63 10.02
C ALA A 603 57.46 -22.30 8.74
N ARG A 604 57.79 -21.52 7.68
CA ARG A 604 58.98 -21.26 6.82
C ARG A 604 59.37 -22.42 5.90
N SER A 605 59.51 -22.27 4.57
CA SER A 605 59.23 -21.17 3.61
C SER A 605 58.72 -21.81 2.28
N ASP A 606 58.84 -21.37 1.01
CA ASP A 606 59.50 -20.29 0.24
C ASP A 606 58.59 -19.99 -1.00
N THR A 607 58.20 -18.75 -1.30
CA THR A 607 58.79 -17.82 -2.30
C THR A 607 59.27 -18.40 -3.64
N GLN A 608 58.70 -17.94 -4.76
CA GLN A 608 59.40 -17.19 -5.82
C GLN A 608 58.41 -16.47 -6.78
N LEU A 609 58.66 -15.16 -7.03
CA LEU A 609 58.78 -14.46 -8.34
C LEU A 609 57.66 -14.65 -9.41
N LYS A 610 57.19 -13.68 -10.23
CA LYS A 610 57.44 -12.25 -10.59
C LYS A 610 56.55 -11.96 -11.86
N GLU A 611 56.27 -10.79 -12.44
CA GLU A 611 56.54 -9.35 -12.19
C GLU A 611 55.58 -8.48 -13.09
N ILE A 612 55.59 -7.15 -12.91
CA ILE A 612 55.08 -6.07 -13.83
C ILE A 612 53.57 -5.72 -13.80
N GLN A 613 53.27 -4.60 -13.13
CA GLN A 613 52.64 -3.32 -13.60
C GLN A 613 51.66 -3.33 -14.81
N ALA A 614 50.67 -2.43 -14.93
CA ALA A 614 50.38 -1.15 -14.24
C ALA A 614 48.84 -1.01 -13.99
N SER A 615 48.34 -0.32 -12.95
CA SER A 615 48.04 1.14 -12.90
C SER A 615 47.14 1.63 -14.06
N GLN A 616 46.06 2.40 -13.85
CA GLN A 616 45.81 3.41 -12.80
C GLN A 616 44.34 3.45 -12.28
N ALA A 617 44.14 4.09 -11.11
CA ALA A 617 42.98 4.86 -10.61
C ALA A 617 41.52 4.34 -10.81
N LEU A 618 40.66 4.24 -9.78
CA LEU A 618 40.02 5.33 -9.00
C LEU A 618 39.25 6.35 -9.89
N GLU A 619 38.00 6.73 -9.61
CA GLU A 619 37.28 6.80 -8.32
C GLU A 619 35.83 6.25 -8.34
N GLN A 620 35.29 5.99 -7.13
CA GLN A 620 33.87 6.13 -6.73
C GLN A 620 33.79 7.35 -5.78
N PRO A 621 32.63 7.96 -5.43
CA PRO A 621 31.21 7.52 -5.53
C PRO A 621 30.34 8.68 -6.15
N PRO A 622 29.02 8.91 -5.88
CA PRO A 622 28.04 8.22 -5.03
C PRO A 622 26.65 7.94 -5.65
N VAL A 623 25.78 7.39 -4.80
CA VAL A 623 24.41 6.93 -5.09
C VAL A 623 23.41 8.08 -5.18
N GLY A 624 22.45 7.98 -6.11
CA GLY A 624 21.21 8.76 -6.12
C GLY A 624 20.09 8.03 -6.86
N HIS A 625 18.97 7.76 -6.18
CA HIS A 625 17.79 7.13 -6.79
C HIS A 625 16.79 8.19 -7.25
N THR A 626 16.25 8.10 -8.48
CA THR A 626 14.78 8.01 -8.74
C THR A 626 14.41 7.87 -10.23
N HIS A 627 13.71 6.78 -10.54
CA HIS A 627 12.44 6.74 -11.29
C HIS A 627 12.26 7.51 -12.63
N THR A 628 12.86 7.04 -13.74
CA THR A 628 12.42 7.38 -15.12
C THR A 628 12.59 6.22 -16.12
N GLN A 629 11.80 5.14 -16.03
CA GLN A 629 11.88 4.06 -17.06
C GLN A 629 10.59 3.28 -17.41
N LYS A 630 9.41 3.91 -17.37
CA LYS A 630 8.21 3.38 -18.05
C LYS A 630 8.26 3.60 -19.59
N CYS A 631 9.27 3.01 -20.24
CA CYS A 631 9.37 2.95 -21.72
C CYS A 631 10.28 1.81 -22.22
N LEU A 632 10.17 0.60 -21.65
CA LEU A 632 10.98 -0.56 -22.06
C LEU A 632 10.18 -1.88 -22.11
N GLU A 633 8.92 -1.82 -22.58
CA GLU A 633 7.99 -2.98 -22.58
C GLU A 633 7.46 -3.34 -23.98
N ARG A 634 8.20 -2.99 -25.06
CA ARG A 634 7.74 -3.29 -26.44
C ARG A 634 8.82 -3.69 -27.45
N THR A 635 10.09 -3.72 -27.06
CA THR A 635 11.21 -4.14 -27.93
C THR A 635 11.40 -5.65 -27.97
N ASP A 636 11.18 -6.33 -26.84
CA ASP A 636 11.85 -7.62 -26.61
C ASP A 636 11.01 -8.83 -27.01
N CYS A 637 9.68 -8.74 -26.94
CA CYS A 637 8.77 -9.73 -27.53
C CYS A 637 9.00 -9.91 -29.04
N HIS A 638 9.31 -8.83 -29.78
CA HIS A 638 9.65 -8.92 -31.21
C HIS A 638 11.01 -9.57 -31.46
N ASN A 639 11.99 -9.33 -30.59
CA ASN A 639 13.30 -9.97 -30.65
C ASN A 639 13.21 -11.48 -30.38
N LEU A 640 12.40 -11.90 -29.40
CA LEU A 640 12.16 -13.30 -29.07
C LEU A 640 11.49 -14.04 -30.24
N SER A 641 10.40 -13.49 -30.78
CA SER A 641 9.70 -14.05 -31.94
C SER A 641 10.63 -14.22 -33.15
N SER A 642 11.34 -13.14 -33.53
CA SER A 642 12.27 -13.14 -34.68
C SER A 642 13.36 -14.21 -34.56
N ARG A 643 13.91 -14.42 -33.36
CA ARG A 643 14.94 -15.45 -33.11
C ARG A 643 14.38 -16.87 -33.21
N VAL A 644 13.20 -17.12 -32.64
CA VAL A 644 12.55 -18.44 -32.68
C VAL A 644 12.17 -18.82 -34.12
N THR A 645 11.54 -17.91 -34.89
CA THR A 645 11.17 -18.20 -36.29
C THR A 645 12.41 -18.51 -37.14
N ARG A 646 13.52 -17.80 -36.93
CA ARG A 646 14.76 -18.02 -37.70
C ARG A 646 15.42 -19.37 -37.43
N ALA A 647 15.30 -19.91 -36.21
CA ALA A 647 15.78 -21.24 -35.86
C ALA A 647 14.88 -22.37 -36.42
N ILE A 648 13.56 -22.16 -36.42
CA ILE A 648 12.60 -23.13 -36.98
C ILE A 648 12.80 -23.27 -38.51
N ILE A 649 13.01 -22.16 -39.22
CA ILE A 649 13.22 -22.17 -40.68
C ILE A 649 14.46 -22.98 -41.07
N THR A 650 15.62 -22.77 -40.41
CA THR A 650 16.84 -23.53 -40.73
C THR A 650 16.71 -25.02 -40.41
N GLN A 651 15.95 -25.37 -39.37
CA GLN A 651 15.65 -26.77 -39.04
C GLN A 651 14.71 -27.42 -40.08
N GLN A 652 13.72 -26.69 -40.59
CA GLN A 652 12.82 -27.15 -41.64
C GLN A 652 13.53 -27.28 -43.00
N ASP A 653 14.36 -26.32 -43.41
CA ASP A 653 15.12 -26.40 -44.68
C ASP A 653 16.07 -27.61 -44.72
N SER A 654 16.68 -27.95 -43.57
CA SER A 654 17.48 -29.17 -43.41
C SER A 654 16.63 -30.43 -43.65
N HIS A 655 15.46 -30.50 -43.02
CA HIS A 655 14.53 -31.63 -43.13
C HIS A 655 13.96 -31.77 -44.57
N ILE A 656 13.67 -30.66 -45.25
CA ILE A 656 13.21 -30.65 -46.64
C ILE A 656 14.32 -31.11 -47.60
N LYS A 657 15.59 -30.77 -47.33
CA LYS A 657 16.73 -31.31 -48.09
C LYS A 657 16.83 -32.84 -47.96
N LEU A 658 16.74 -33.36 -46.74
CA LEU A 658 16.76 -34.80 -46.45
C LEU A 658 15.59 -35.56 -47.10
N GLN A 659 14.39 -34.99 -47.09
CA GLN A 659 13.24 -35.57 -47.80
C GLN A 659 13.44 -35.56 -49.32
N ARG A 660 14.07 -34.52 -49.90
CA ARG A 660 14.35 -34.47 -51.34
C ARG A 660 15.37 -35.52 -51.80
N THR A 661 16.42 -35.80 -51.02
CA THR A 661 17.33 -36.92 -51.34
C THR A 661 16.63 -38.27 -51.22
N SER A 662 15.88 -38.53 -50.15
CA SER A 662 15.14 -39.78 -49.96
C SER A 662 14.08 -40.05 -51.05
N LEU A 663 13.40 -38.99 -51.54
CA LEU A 663 12.49 -39.09 -52.68
C LEU A 663 13.19 -39.32 -54.01
N THR A 664 14.45 -38.86 -54.16
CA THR A 664 15.25 -39.09 -55.37
C THR A 664 15.72 -40.55 -55.44
N GLU A 665 16.11 -41.15 -54.32
CA GLU A 665 16.48 -42.59 -54.26
C GLU A 665 15.29 -43.50 -54.59
N ARG A 666 14.07 -43.11 -54.17
CA ARG A 666 12.83 -43.84 -54.46
C ARG A 666 12.32 -43.74 -55.90
N ALA A 667 12.91 -42.90 -56.76
CA ALA A 667 12.50 -42.77 -58.16
C ALA A 667 12.96 -43.95 -59.07
N SER A 668 13.82 -44.84 -58.56
CA SER A 668 14.56 -45.83 -59.35
C SER A 668 13.81 -47.12 -59.70
N PHE A 669 12.50 -47.24 -59.43
CA PHE A 669 11.70 -48.45 -59.69
C PHE A 669 10.43 -48.16 -60.52
N PRO A 670 10.27 -48.71 -61.75
CA PRO A 670 9.13 -48.45 -62.62
C PRO A 670 7.90 -49.32 -62.28
N GLY A 671 6.78 -48.70 -61.87
CA GLY A 671 5.70 -49.41 -61.13
C GLY A 671 4.22 -49.15 -61.49
N ARG A 672 3.89 -48.59 -62.66
CA ARG A 672 2.52 -48.38 -63.24
C ARG A 672 1.56 -47.40 -62.52
N HIS A 673 0.71 -46.74 -63.33
CA HIS A 673 -0.36 -45.84 -62.89
C HIS A 673 -1.77 -46.47 -62.95
N ARG A 674 -2.59 -46.17 -61.94
CA ARG A 674 -4.00 -45.70 -62.01
C ARG A 674 -4.28 -45.04 -60.64
N GLY A 675 -4.96 -43.91 -60.49
CA GLY A 675 -5.61 -43.06 -61.50
C GLY A 675 -6.97 -42.58 -60.97
N ASN A 676 -7.01 -41.51 -60.17
CA ASN A 676 -8.24 -40.99 -59.56
C ASN A 676 -8.26 -39.45 -59.59
N VAL A 677 -9.14 -38.87 -60.41
CA VAL A 677 -9.12 -37.44 -60.77
C VAL A 677 -9.61 -36.54 -59.63
N LEU A 678 -10.51 -37.02 -58.77
CA LEU A 678 -11.06 -36.26 -57.64
C LEU A 678 -9.97 -35.80 -56.67
N LEU A 679 -9.01 -36.68 -56.35
CA LEU A 679 -7.93 -36.36 -55.41
C LEU A 679 -7.01 -35.24 -55.95
N GLU A 680 -6.78 -35.21 -57.26
CA GLU A 680 -5.96 -34.18 -57.90
C GLU A 680 -6.71 -32.84 -57.97
N GLN A 681 -8.04 -32.87 -58.14
CA GLN A 681 -8.90 -31.67 -58.11
C GLN A 681 -9.03 -31.08 -56.69
N GLU A 682 -9.14 -31.92 -55.67
CA GLU A 682 -9.16 -31.51 -54.26
C GLU A 682 -7.81 -30.92 -53.83
N LYS A 683 -6.71 -31.59 -54.19
CA LYS A 683 -5.33 -31.11 -54.04
C LYS A 683 -5.10 -29.75 -54.72
N GLN A 684 -5.64 -29.53 -55.93
CA GLN A 684 -5.61 -28.21 -56.58
C GLN A 684 -6.37 -27.14 -55.79
N ARG A 685 -7.50 -27.50 -55.16
CA ARG A 685 -8.30 -26.59 -54.32
C ARG A 685 -7.57 -26.19 -53.04
N THR A 686 -6.90 -27.14 -52.37
CA THR A 686 -6.04 -26.88 -51.21
C THR A 686 -4.84 -26.00 -51.57
N LEU A 687 -4.21 -26.26 -52.73
CA LEU A 687 -3.10 -25.43 -53.24
C LEU A 687 -3.54 -24.01 -53.65
N ALA A 688 -4.81 -23.80 -54.00
CA ALA A 688 -5.36 -22.46 -54.24
C ALA A 688 -5.54 -21.70 -52.91
N LEU A 689 -6.13 -22.34 -51.90
CA LEU A 689 -6.31 -21.76 -50.56
C LEU A 689 -4.97 -21.38 -49.92
N GLN A 690 -3.95 -22.26 -49.98
CA GLN A 690 -2.62 -21.96 -49.45
C GLN A 690 -1.94 -20.77 -50.14
N ARG A 691 -2.24 -20.50 -51.42
CA ARG A 691 -1.74 -19.31 -52.13
C ARG A 691 -2.45 -18.03 -51.67
N GLU A 692 -3.74 -18.11 -51.36
CA GLU A 692 -4.53 -16.99 -50.83
C GLU A 692 -4.11 -16.67 -49.38
N GLU A 693 -3.91 -17.68 -48.54
CA GLU A 693 -3.35 -17.55 -47.19
C GLU A 693 -1.97 -16.87 -47.23
N LEU A 694 -1.04 -17.34 -48.07
CA LEU A 694 0.27 -16.71 -48.26
C LEU A 694 0.16 -15.26 -48.76
N ALA A 695 -0.72 -14.97 -49.73
CA ALA A 695 -0.95 -13.61 -50.19
C ALA A 695 -1.48 -12.69 -49.08
N SER A 696 -2.38 -13.19 -48.23
CA SER A 696 -2.90 -12.46 -47.07
C SER A 696 -1.83 -12.20 -46.02
N PHE A 697 -0.95 -13.18 -45.76
CA PHE A 697 0.17 -13.06 -44.83
C PHE A 697 1.19 -12.02 -45.30
N HIS A 698 1.59 -12.07 -46.58
CA HIS A 698 2.48 -11.07 -47.17
C HIS A 698 1.88 -9.65 -47.12
N LYS A 699 0.57 -9.51 -47.35
CA LYS A 699 -0.15 -8.22 -47.22
C LYS A 699 -0.15 -7.70 -45.78
N LEU A 700 -0.38 -8.58 -44.80
CA LEU A 700 -0.36 -8.22 -43.37
C LEU A 700 1.05 -7.84 -42.91
N GLN A 701 2.09 -8.57 -43.34
CA GLN A 701 3.49 -8.26 -43.06
C GLN A 701 3.89 -6.90 -43.65
N SER A 702 3.47 -6.59 -44.88
CA SER A 702 3.71 -5.29 -45.52
C SER A 702 3.03 -4.14 -44.76
N LEU A 703 1.80 -4.35 -44.29
CA LEU A 703 1.08 -3.36 -43.47
C LEU A 703 1.80 -3.10 -42.14
N HIS A 704 2.23 -4.15 -41.45
CA HIS A 704 2.95 -4.06 -40.18
C HIS A 704 4.28 -3.30 -40.31
N LEU A 705 5.06 -3.56 -41.37
CA LEU A 705 6.28 -2.80 -41.67
C LEU A 705 5.98 -1.31 -41.95
N GLN A 706 4.86 -1.00 -42.62
CA GLN A 706 4.45 0.38 -42.88
C GLN A 706 4.04 1.11 -41.59
N GLU A 707 3.38 0.43 -40.65
CA GLU A 707 3.07 0.97 -39.32
C GLU A 707 4.33 1.16 -38.47
N GLN A 708 5.22 0.16 -38.41
CA GLN A 708 6.50 0.29 -37.69
C GLN A 708 7.28 1.51 -38.19
N ALA A 709 7.43 1.65 -39.52
CA ALA A 709 8.08 2.80 -40.13
C ALA A 709 7.33 4.13 -39.89
N ARG A 710 6.02 4.14 -39.56
CA ARG A 710 5.31 5.34 -39.08
C ARG A 710 5.69 5.65 -37.63
N TRP A 711 5.61 4.66 -36.73
CA TRP A 711 5.93 4.81 -35.31
C TRP A 711 7.37 5.27 -35.06
N GLU A 712 8.34 4.78 -35.84
CA GLU A 712 9.74 5.24 -35.75
C GLU A 712 9.90 6.72 -36.15
N ARG A 713 9.19 7.17 -37.20
CA ARG A 713 9.15 8.60 -37.59
C ARG A 713 8.36 9.47 -36.61
N GLU A 714 7.42 8.92 -35.84
CA GLU A 714 6.76 9.59 -34.71
C GLU A 714 7.74 9.78 -33.55
N ARG A 715 8.41 8.68 -33.14
CA ARG A 715 9.39 8.66 -32.05
C ARG A 715 10.55 9.63 -32.31
N GLN A 716 11.08 9.67 -33.53
CA GLN A 716 12.16 10.59 -33.89
C GLN A 716 11.72 12.07 -33.87
N ARG A 717 10.46 12.38 -34.23
CA ARG A 717 9.92 13.74 -34.09
C ARG A 717 9.81 14.16 -32.62
N HIS A 718 9.28 13.29 -31.76
CA HIS A 718 9.21 13.58 -30.32
C HIS A 718 10.59 13.72 -29.68
N ARG A 719 11.57 12.89 -30.07
CA ARG A 719 12.95 13.01 -29.61
C ARG A 719 13.56 14.37 -29.97
N LEU A 720 13.46 14.78 -31.23
CA LEU A 720 13.99 16.09 -31.69
C LEU A 720 13.27 17.27 -31.01
N GLN A 721 11.97 17.13 -30.70
CA GLN A 721 11.24 18.14 -29.92
C GLN A 721 11.73 18.22 -28.47
N ALA A 722 12.04 17.08 -27.82
CA ALA A 722 12.58 17.04 -26.47
C ALA A 722 14.00 17.64 -26.41
N GLU A 723 14.90 17.25 -27.32
CA GLU A 723 16.25 17.80 -27.44
C GLU A 723 16.22 19.33 -27.69
N ALA A 724 15.29 19.82 -28.51
CA ALA A 724 15.09 21.26 -28.73
C ALA A 724 14.46 22.00 -27.54
N ALA A 725 13.65 21.33 -26.72
CA ALA A 725 13.10 21.91 -25.49
C ALA A 725 14.16 22.01 -24.39
N GLU A 726 14.99 20.98 -24.24
CA GLU A 726 16.11 20.96 -23.29
C GLU A 726 17.16 22.03 -23.64
N ALA A 727 17.51 22.19 -24.92
CA ALA A 727 18.41 23.25 -25.37
C ALA A 727 17.90 24.66 -25.01
N ARG A 728 16.59 24.90 -25.11
CA ARG A 728 15.95 26.17 -24.69
C ARG A 728 15.94 26.36 -23.17
N LEU A 729 15.85 25.28 -22.39
CA LEU A 729 15.94 25.34 -20.94
C LEU A 729 17.37 25.71 -20.51
N ARG A 730 18.38 25.03 -21.04
CA ARG A 730 19.80 25.33 -20.75
C ARG A 730 20.18 26.78 -21.09
N GLN A 731 19.70 27.31 -22.23
CA GLN A 731 19.90 28.73 -22.57
C GLN A 731 19.31 29.70 -21.54
N ARG A 732 18.14 29.38 -20.95
CA ARG A 732 17.53 30.18 -19.88
C ARG A 732 18.29 30.06 -18.57
N GLU A 733 18.78 28.88 -18.21
CA GLU A 733 19.63 28.67 -17.04
C GLU A 733 20.96 29.44 -17.14
N GLU A 734 21.58 29.45 -18.31
CA GLU A 734 22.79 30.25 -18.58
C GLU A 734 22.51 31.76 -18.51
N GLU A 735 21.35 32.23 -19.02
CA GLU A 735 20.95 33.63 -18.90
C GLU A 735 20.64 34.03 -17.45
N CYS A 736 19.94 33.20 -16.68
CA CYS A 736 19.72 33.41 -15.25
C CYS A 736 21.05 33.52 -14.50
N ARG A 737 21.98 32.58 -14.70
CA ARG A 737 23.33 32.61 -14.09
C ARG A 737 24.15 33.84 -14.50
N ARG A 738 23.95 34.37 -15.71
CA ARG A 738 24.56 35.62 -16.17
C ARG A 738 23.98 36.84 -15.42
N LEU A 739 22.66 36.90 -15.27
CA LEU A 739 21.96 37.97 -14.56
C LEU A 739 22.26 37.95 -13.06
N GLU A 740 22.41 36.77 -12.45
CA GLU A 740 22.83 36.62 -11.04
C GLU A 740 24.23 37.20 -10.81
N ARG A 741 25.22 36.84 -11.64
CA ARG A 741 26.58 37.42 -11.57
C ARG A 741 26.58 38.93 -11.77
N GLN A 742 25.74 39.46 -12.67
CA GLN A 742 25.57 40.90 -12.85
C GLN A 742 24.95 41.57 -11.61
N ARG A 743 23.99 40.92 -10.95
CA ARG A 743 23.40 41.40 -9.68
C ARG A 743 24.45 41.41 -8.56
N GLU A 744 25.26 40.37 -8.44
CA GLU A 744 26.36 40.28 -7.47
C GLU A 744 27.41 41.38 -7.67
N MET A 745 27.87 41.60 -8.92
CA MET A 745 28.79 42.69 -9.24
C MET A 745 28.19 44.06 -8.89
N TYR A 746 26.95 44.33 -9.30
CA TYR A 746 26.27 45.59 -8.99
C TYR A 746 26.10 45.82 -7.49
N GLN A 747 25.85 44.76 -6.72
CA GLN A 747 25.73 44.83 -5.27
C GLN A 747 27.08 45.13 -4.59
N GLN A 748 28.18 44.53 -5.07
CA GLN A 748 29.55 44.87 -4.64
C GLN A 748 29.91 46.33 -4.98
N ASP A 749 29.49 46.84 -6.15
CA ASP A 749 29.72 48.24 -6.53
C ASP A 749 28.92 49.23 -5.67
N LEU A 750 27.67 48.89 -5.31
CA LEU A 750 26.90 49.68 -4.33
C LEU A 750 27.56 49.69 -2.95
N GLU A 751 28.18 48.58 -2.51
CA GLU A 751 28.92 48.54 -1.25
C GLU A 751 30.20 49.36 -1.29
N ARG A 752 30.97 49.30 -2.39
CA ARG A 752 32.13 50.19 -2.62
C ARG A 752 31.73 51.66 -2.62
N LEU A 753 30.62 52.02 -3.25
CA LEU A 753 30.12 53.41 -3.29
C LEU A 753 29.65 53.88 -1.91
N ARG A 754 28.99 53.02 -1.12
CA ARG A 754 28.60 53.30 0.27
C ARG A 754 29.82 53.53 1.17
N GLU A 755 30.87 52.73 1.02
CA GLU A 755 32.09 52.89 1.82
C GLU A 755 32.88 54.15 1.44
N SER A 756 33.02 54.44 0.14
CA SER A 756 33.56 55.74 -0.33
C SER A 756 32.76 56.92 0.23
N THR A 757 31.42 56.83 0.27
CA THR A 757 30.55 57.86 0.87
C THR A 757 30.76 58.01 2.38
N ARG A 758 31.09 56.92 3.11
CA ARG A 758 31.45 56.98 4.54
C ARG A 758 32.80 57.66 4.74
N ILE A 759 33.79 57.33 3.92
CA ILE A 759 35.14 57.92 3.98
C ILE A 759 35.06 59.43 3.74
N VAL A 760 34.42 59.88 2.65
CA VAL A 760 34.27 61.32 2.33
C VAL A 760 33.52 62.07 3.44
N LYS A 761 32.49 61.47 4.05
CA LYS A 761 31.80 62.07 5.20
C LYS A 761 32.70 62.17 6.44
N LYS A 762 33.55 61.18 6.68
CA LYS A 762 34.53 61.20 7.78
C LYS A 762 35.61 62.25 7.55
N GLU A 763 36.13 62.36 6.33
CA GLU A 763 37.11 63.38 5.94
C GLU A 763 36.52 64.80 6.07
N HIS A 764 35.26 65.01 5.68
CA HIS A 764 34.58 66.30 5.87
C HIS A 764 34.43 66.66 7.36
N LEU A 765 34.02 65.72 8.21
CA LEU A 765 33.96 65.90 9.67
C LEU A 765 35.34 66.13 10.31
N GLU A 766 36.41 65.55 9.74
CA GLU A 766 37.80 65.78 10.16
C GLU A 766 38.39 67.09 9.63
N GLN A 767 37.81 67.69 8.59
CA GLN A 767 38.13 69.04 8.13
C GLN A 767 37.39 70.11 8.95
N ASP A 768 36.10 69.92 9.24
CA ASP A 768 35.32 70.83 10.08
C ASP A 768 35.94 70.94 11.49
N ASN A 769 36.36 69.82 12.08
CA ASN A 769 37.10 69.76 13.36
C ASN A 769 38.54 70.34 13.30
N ARG A 770 38.99 70.88 12.17
CA ARG A 770 40.26 71.62 12.04
C ARG A 770 40.05 73.08 11.61
N GLY A 771 38.80 73.51 11.42
CA GLY A 771 38.41 74.86 11.01
C GLY A 771 37.89 75.76 12.13
N GLY A 772 37.84 75.26 13.37
CA GLY A 772 37.45 75.98 14.59
C GLY A 772 38.43 75.75 15.74
#